data_AF-L8IJ17-F1
#
_entry.id   AF-L8IJ17-F1
#
_cell.length_a   1.000
_cell.length_b   1.000
_cell.length_c   1.000
_cell.angle_alpha   90.00
_cell.angle_beta   90.00
_cell.angle_gamma   90.00
#
_symmetry.space_group_name_H-M   'P 1'
#
loop_
_entity.id
_entity.type
_entity.pdbx_description
1 polymer ?
#
loop_
_entity_poly.entity_id
_entity_poly.type
_entity_poly.pdbx_seq_one_letter_code
_entity_poly.pdbx_strand_id
1 'polypeptide(L)'
;SVAGFCLQVRMMLSFGITPLLRPGGTYEIDLPRGSGVTVLLKPATQALPVKLCYIMSKRWETTLSIKAGEKKVFSFSCQDPHNYFVIEIQKNIDCVSGQCPFGEVYLQPSTSVLPTLNRTFIWDIKASKNVSLELQFSLSRLRQIGLTENCPDGVTHRISGRVDASTMVRIGTFCGNGTVSRIKMQEGVNLALDLPWFHSRNVSGFSIANRLSIKRLCIIESVFEGEGSATLMSANYPAGFPEDELMTWQFVIPAPLRASVSFLQFNVSNCVKKEERVEYYIPGSTTNPEVFRLEDQQPGNMAGNFNLSLQGCDQDAQNPGILRLQFQVSVQHPQNDSNKTYVVDLSKERTMSLSIEPRPNKLKREFVPSCFVCLNSRTCSTNLTLTAGSKHTISFLCDDLTRLWINAEKTISCLDHRYCHRMRYSLQLPPSVFQLPVQLHDFTWKLLVPKDRLSLALVPAQKLQQHTHERVCNTSFSYLVASAVPGQNLYFGSFCSGGSIEQIQVKENISVTLRTFAPNFQHESAKQDLTVSFIPHFKEESVFTVTPDTKNKVYLRTPNWDRGLPSLASVSWNISVPRNQVACLTFLKERTGVVCQTGRAFMIIQEQRAHAEEIFSLEEEVLPKPSFRYHSFWVNISNCSPMSGKQLDLLFWVSLTPRTTDLTVIILTVVGGGALLLFALGFIICFVKKNKKKKITKGPAVGIYNGNVNTQMPMQRKKFQKGRKDNDSHVYAVIDDTMVYGHLLQDASGPFIQAEVDTYRPFQGPTGDFPPSPPPTNSRAPTVKLATDEPPPGSPPESESEPYTFSHPKDGKVSNRSTDTPLLDAHEPTEPGE
;
A
#
# COMPACT_ATOMS: atom_id res chain seq x y z
N SER A 1 -65.87 -62.33 -4.16
CA SER A 1 -67.33 -62.50 -4.18
C SER A 1 -67.93 -61.96 -2.89
N VAL A 2 -69.14 -61.38 -2.96
CA VAL A 2 -70.25 -61.46 -1.97
C VAL A 2 -69.84 -61.24 -0.48
N ALA A 3 -70.06 -60.07 0.15
CA ALA A 3 -71.34 -59.45 0.56
C ALA A 3 -72.14 -60.28 1.59
N GLY A 4 -72.84 -59.72 2.59
CA GLY A 4 -73.05 -58.32 3.00
C GLY A 4 -74.11 -58.24 4.14
N PHE A 5 -74.65 -57.05 4.44
CA PHE A 5 -75.70 -56.76 5.46
C PHE A 5 -75.24 -56.95 6.94
N CYS A 6 -75.70 -56.21 7.96
CA CYS A 6 -76.34 -54.88 8.09
C CYS A 6 -76.13 -54.40 9.58
N LEU A 7 -76.54 -53.23 10.10
CA LEU A 7 -77.51 -52.20 9.67
C LEU A 7 -77.09 -50.78 10.15
N GLN A 8 -77.72 -49.77 9.55
CA GLN A 8 -77.74 -48.32 9.82
C GLN A 8 -77.51 -47.80 11.26
N VAL A 9 -76.87 -46.63 11.36
CA VAL A 9 -77.47 -45.42 11.97
C VAL A 9 -77.33 -44.25 10.98
N ARG A 10 -78.27 -43.29 10.99
CA ARG A 10 -78.40 -42.21 9.99
C ARG A 10 -77.55 -40.96 10.31
N MET A 11 -77.15 -40.28 9.25
CA MET A 11 -76.50 -38.96 9.25
C MET A 11 -77.54 -37.82 9.22
N MET A 12 -77.30 -36.73 9.96
CA MET A 12 -77.57 -35.29 9.65
C MET A 12 -77.20 -34.49 10.92
N LEU A 13 -76.10 -33.75 10.99
CA LEU A 13 -75.77 -32.46 10.35
C LEU A 13 -76.60 -31.25 10.82
N SER A 14 -75.96 -30.43 11.66
CA SER A 14 -76.09 -28.98 11.66
C SER A 14 -74.68 -28.38 11.75
N PHE A 15 -74.28 -27.56 10.78
CA PHE A 15 -72.93 -26.98 10.75
C PHE A 15 -72.81 -25.82 11.76
N GLY A 16 -71.79 -25.88 12.61
CA GLY A 16 -71.47 -24.84 13.60
C GLY A 16 -69.97 -24.74 13.85
N ILE A 17 -69.18 -24.52 12.78
CA ILE A 17 -67.72 -24.42 12.89
C ILE A 17 -67.35 -23.02 13.38
N THR A 18 -67.39 -22.83 14.70
CA THR A 18 -66.54 -21.84 15.37
C THR A 18 -65.13 -22.42 15.46
N PRO A 19 -64.12 -21.86 14.75
CA PRO A 19 -62.75 -22.26 14.98
C PRO A 19 -62.32 -21.80 16.39
N LEU A 20 -62.11 -22.75 17.31
CA LEU A 20 -61.51 -22.46 18.60
C LEU A 20 -60.04 -22.06 18.41
N LEU A 21 -59.81 -20.78 18.11
CA LEU A 21 -58.51 -20.14 18.26
C LEU A 21 -58.12 -20.21 19.73
N ARG A 22 -57.17 -21.10 20.06
CA ARG A 22 -56.49 -21.07 21.36
C ARG A 22 -55.91 -19.65 21.55
N PRO A 23 -56.27 -18.91 22.60
CA PRO A 23 -55.73 -17.58 22.83
C PRO A 23 -54.20 -17.62 22.93
N GLY A 24 -53.54 -16.59 22.37
CA GLY A 24 -52.20 -16.23 22.84
C GLY A 24 -52.25 -15.82 24.32
N GLY A 25 -51.09 -15.77 24.98
CA GLY A 25 -50.99 -15.38 26.39
C GLY A 25 -51.71 -14.07 26.70
N THR A 26 -52.30 -13.98 27.90
CA THR A 26 -52.91 -12.75 28.41
C THR A 26 -51.82 -11.84 28.95
N TYR A 27 -51.77 -10.61 28.47
CA TYR A 27 -50.85 -9.56 28.90
C TYR A 27 -51.60 -8.50 29.70
N GLU A 28 -50.97 -7.99 30.74
CA GLU A 28 -51.47 -6.88 31.55
C GLU A 28 -50.41 -5.78 31.57
N ILE A 29 -50.79 -4.56 31.16
CA ILE A 29 -49.94 -3.37 31.26
C ILE A 29 -50.66 -2.36 32.14
N ASP A 30 -49.99 -1.97 33.23
CA ASP A 30 -50.45 -0.99 34.21
C ASP A 30 -49.45 0.17 34.23
N LEU A 31 -49.90 1.38 33.88
CA LEU A 31 -49.04 2.56 33.79
C LEU A 31 -49.36 3.52 34.95
N PRO A 32 -48.43 3.79 35.88
CA PRO A 32 -48.69 4.69 37.01
C PRO A 32 -49.14 6.09 36.58
N ARG A 33 -50.04 6.70 37.35
CA ARG A 33 -50.40 8.12 37.19
C ARG A 33 -49.15 9.00 37.34
N GLY A 34 -49.00 10.02 36.50
CA GLY A 34 -47.84 10.92 36.50
C GLY A 34 -46.54 10.32 35.93
N SER A 35 -46.52 9.06 35.47
CA SER A 35 -45.31 8.40 34.94
C SER A 35 -44.72 9.01 33.65
N GLY A 36 -45.47 9.85 32.95
CA GLY A 36 -45.08 10.42 31.65
C GLY A 36 -45.05 9.40 30.49
N VAL A 37 -45.44 8.14 30.74
CA VAL A 37 -45.37 7.04 29.76
C VAL A 37 -46.67 6.89 28.98
N THR A 38 -46.56 6.68 27.67
CA THR A 38 -47.63 6.22 26.77
C THR A 38 -47.11 5.01 25.99
N VAL A 39 -47.89 3.94 25.95
CA VAL A 39 -47.60 2.73 25.19
C VAL A 39 -48.56 2.66 23.99
N LEU A 40 -48.04 2.31 22.81
CA LEU A 40 -48.79 2.14 21.57
C LEU A 40 -48.42 0.83 20.89
N LEU A 41 -49.33 -0.12 20.84
CA LEU A 41 -49.24 -1.28 19.94
C LEU A 41 -49.85 -0.90 18.59
N LYS A 42 -49.14 -1.14 17.50
CA LYS A 42 -49.59 -0.85 16.13
C LYS A 42 -49.11 -1.89 15.12
N PRO A 43 -49.72 -1.99 13.93
CA PRO A 43 -49.27 -2.93 12.90
C PRO A 43 -47.85 -2.63 12.42
N ALA A 44 -47.10 -3.66 12.07
CA ALA A 44 -45.76 -3.53 11.48
C ALA A 44 -45.85 -3.03 10.03
N THR A 45 -45.05 -2.03 9.67
CA THR A 45 -45.13 -1.29 8.39
C THR A 45 -44.82 -2.11 7.13
N GLN A 46 -44.42 -3.38 7.27
CA GLN A 46 -44.08 -4.31 6.18
C GLN A 46 -44.99 -5.56 6.14
N ALA A 47 -46.03 -5.64 6.98
CA ALA A 47 -46.85 -6.84 7.13
C ALA A 47 -47.87 -7.07 6.00
N LEU A 48 -47.43 -7.72 4.91
CA LEU A 48 -48.29 -8.42 3.96
C LEU A 48 -48.10 -9.94 4.13
N PRO A 49 -48.94 -10.63 4.91
CA PRO A 49 -49.71 -11.71 4.27
C PRO A 49 -51.06 -12.08 4.93
N VAL A 50 -52.10 -12.24 4.09
CA VAL A 50 -53.21 -13.25 4.11
C VAL A 50 -53.98 -13.58 5.40
N LYS A 51 -53.37 -13.72 6.57
CA LYS A 51 -54.04 -14.04 7.85
C LYS A 51 -54.19 -12.80 8.72
N LEU A 52 -55.41 -12.57 9.20
CA LEU A 52 -55.74 -11.47 10.10
C LEU A 52 -55.37 -11.82 11.54
N CYS A 53 -54.52 -11.00 12.17
CA CYS A 53 -54.28 -11.03 13.62
C CYS A 53 -54.76 -9.73 14.26
N TYR A 54 -55.40 -9.84 15.42
CA TYR A 54 -56.01 -8.74 16.15
C TYR A 54 -55.56 -8.71 17.61
N ILE A 55 -55.57 -7.52 18.19
CA ILE A 55 -55.46 -7.29 19.63
C ILE A 55 -56.84 -7.52 20.23
N MET A 56 -56.92 -8.44 21.19
CA MET A 56 -58.15 -8.86 21.85
C MET A 56 -58.24 -8.18 23.21
N SER A 57 -58.96 -7.05 23.28
CA SER A 57 -59.19 -6.30 24.52
C SER A 57 -60.65 -6.51 25.00
N LYS A 58 -61.43 -5.43 25.17
CA LYS A 58 -62.91 -5.50 25.25
C LYS A 58 -63.57 -5.68 23.87
N ARG A 59 -62.81 -5.48 22.80
CA ARG A 59 -63.21 -5.64 21.39
C ARG A 59 -61.99 -6.05 20.56
N TRP A 60 -62.21 -6.31 19.27
CA TRP A 60 -61.13 -6.61 18.31
C TRP A 60 -60.52 -5.29 17.84
N GLU A 61 -59.23 -5.08 18.07
CA GLU A 61 -58.53 -3.83 17.77
C GLU A 61 -57.28 -4.08 16.91
N THR A 62 -56.98 -3.16 15.99
CA THR A 62 -55.75 -3.18 15.16
C THR A 62 -54.66 -2.26 15.71
N THR A 63 -55.00 -1.35 16.62
CA THR A 63 -54.09 -0.52 17.40
C THR A 63 -54.57 -0.44 18.84
N LEU A 64 -53.65 -0.41 19.81
CA LEU A 64 -53.97 -0.24 21.23
C LEU A 64 -53.04 0.81 21.84
N SER A 65 -53.60 1.95 22.24
CA SER A 65 -52.90 2.95 23.05
C SER A 65 -53.24 2.77 24.54
N ILE A 66 -52.24 2.93 25.40
CA ILE A 66 -52.35 2.88 26.86
C ILE A 66 -51.64 4.13 27.41
N LYS A 67 -52.35 4.95 28.19
CA LYS A 67 -51.84 6.22 28.74
C LYS A 67 -51.46 6.11 30.22
N ALA A 68 -50.61 7.00 30.71
CA ALA A 68 -50.28 7.09 32.14
C ALA A 68 -51.55 7.22 33.00
N GLY A 69 -51.72 6.31 33.95
CA GLY A 69 -52.92 6.16 34.78
C GLY A 69 -53.95 5.15 34.27
N GLU A 70 -53.72 4.51 33.11
CA GLU A 70 -54.55 3.42 32.60
C GLU A 70 -53.91 2.04 32.88
N LYS A 71 -54.78 1.08 33.22
CA LYS A 71 -54.49 -0.36 33.27
C LYS A 71 -55.28 -1.06 32.17
N LYS A 72 -54.63 -1.86 31.32
CA LYS A 72 -55.30 -2.64 30.26
C LYS A 72 -54.79 -4.08 30.22
N VAL A 73 -55.74 -4.99 30.09
CA VAL A 73 -55.54 -6.42 29.88
C VAL A 73 -55.95 -6.77 28.45
N PHE A 74 -55.12 -7.53 27.74
CA PHE A 74 -55.37 -7.94 26.35
C PHE A 74 -54.66 -9.25 26.02
N SER A 75 -55.04 -9.88 24.90
CA SER A 75 -54.30 -10.99 24.28
C SER A 75 -54.22 -10.80 22.77
N PHE A 76 -53.61 -11.74 22.05
CA PHE A 76 -53.56 -11.73 20.58
C PHE A 76 -54.37 -12.90 20.00
N SER A 77 -55.01 -12.68 18.86
CA SER A 77 -55.75 -13.72 18.13
C SER A 77 -54.87 -14.67 17.30
N CYS A 78 -53.53 -14.52 17.37
CA CYS A 78 -52.54 -15.34 16.67
C CYS A 78 -51.39 -15.75 17.61
N GLN A 79 -50.66 -16.80 17.22
CA GLN A 79 -49.55 -17.36 18.01
C GLN A 79 -48.26 -16.54 17.91
N ASP A 80 -48.01 -15.92 16.75
CA ASP A 80 -46.76 -15.20 16.44
C ASP A 80 -46.97 -13.69 16.23
N PRO A 81 -47.42 -12.94 17.26
CA PRO A 81 -47.82 -11.53 17.09
C PRO A 81 -46.64 -10.62 16.72
N HIS A 82 -45.39 -11.05 16.93
CA HIS A 82 -44.17 -10.32 16.54
C HIS A 82 -44.06 -10.07 15.02
N ASN A 83 -44.73 -10.88 14.19
CA ASN A 83 -44.79 -10.71 12.73
C ASN A 83 -45.86 -9.70 12.28
N TYR A 84 -46.76 -9.29 13.17
CA TYR A 84 -47.91 -8.44 12.86
C TYR A 84 -47.88 -7.10 13.59
N PHE A 85 -47.35 -7.05 14.82
CA PHE A 85 -47.40 -5.89 15.70
C PHE A 85 -46.02 -5.46 16.18
N VAL A 86 -45.82 -4.14 16.27
CA VAL A 86 -44.72 -3.49 16.98
C VAL A 86 -45.28 -2.69 18.16
N ILE A 87 -44.43 -2.42 19.15
CA ILE A 87 -44.80 -1.66 20.35
C ILE A 87 -43.88 -0.45 20.52
N GLU A 88 -44.46 0.74 20.51
CA GLU A 88 -43.78 2.01 20.81
C GLU A 88 -44.09 2.42 22.26
N ILE A 89 -43.06 2.83 22.98
CA ILE A 89 -43.15 3.26 24.38
C ILE A 89 -42.55 4.66 24.47
N GLN A 90 -43.40 5.69 24.45
CA GLN A 90 -42.96 7.08 24.60
C GLN A 90 -42.97 7.48 26.08
N LYS A 91 -41.85 7.99 26.59
CA LYS A 91 -41.72 8.57 27.92
C LYS A 91 -41.27 10.03 27.81
N ASN A 92 -42.15 10.95 28.18
CA ASN A 92 -41.83 12.37 28.20
C ASN A 92 -41.14 12.72 29.52
N ILE A 93 -40.05 13.47 29.47
CA ILE A 93 -39.24 13.88 30.64
C ILE A 93 -39.09 15.41 30.59
N ASP A 94 -39.58 16.09 31.62
CA ASP A 94 -39.46 17.54 31.78
C ASP A 94 -38.37 17.86 32.82
N CYS A 95 -37.23 18.38 32.36
CA CYS A 95 -36.13 18.88 33.19
C CYS A 95 -36.11 20.42 33.28
N VAL A 96 -37.20 21.10 32.88
CA VAL A 96 -37.40 22.55 33.01
C VAL A 96 -38.22 22.86 34.26
N SER A 97 -39.37 22.19 34.41
CA SER A 97 -40.29 22.35 35.54
C SER A 97 -40.30 21.13 36.48
N GLY A 98 -39.79 19.99 36.02
CA GLY A 98 -39.76 18.73 36.76
C GLY A 98 -38.36 18.35 37.27
N GLN A 99 -38.31 17.35 38.16
CA GLN A 99 -37.06 16.80 38.66
C GLN A 99 -36.42 15.89 37.60
N CYS A 100 -35.31 16.34 37.02
CA CYS A 100 -34.61 15.60 35.97
C CYS A 100 -34.02 14.27 36.50
N PRO A 101 -34.22 13.12 35.83
CA PRO A 101 -33.73 11.83 36.29
C PRO A 101 -32.25 11.64 35.95
N PHE A 102 -31.36 12.25 36.75
CA PHE A 102 -29.92 12.04 36.66
C PHE A 102 -29.52 10.63 37.10
N GLY A 103 -28.48 10.07 36.47
CA GLY A 103 -28.10 8.66 36.63
C GLY A 103 -28.66 7.76 35.52
N GLU A 104 -28.66 6.44 35.75
CA GLU A 104 -29.07 5.44 34.75
C GLU A 104 -30.58 5.44 34.48
N VAL A 105 -30.96 5.43 33.20
CA VAL A 105 -32.37 5.41 32.79
C VAL A 105 -32.85 3.97 32.57
N TYR A 106 -33.80 3.53 33.40
CA TYR A 106 -34.42 2.21 33.30
C TYR A 106 -35.53 2.16 32.24
N LEU A 107 -35.74 0.99 31.63
CA LEU A 107 -36.85 0.75 30.70
C LEU A 107 -38.17 0.65 31.48
N GLN A 108 -39.16 1.46 31.09
CA GLN A 108 -40.44 1.55 31.79
C GLN A 108 -41.60 1.57 30.77
N PRO A 109 -42.53 0.59 30.79
CA PRO A 109 -42.50 -0.65 31.59
C PRO A 109 -41.34 -1.58 31.20
N SER A 110 -41.02 -2.55 32.08
CA SER A 110 -39.92 -3.50 31.86
C SER A 110 -40.23 -4.50 30.73
N THR A 111 -39.19 -5.03 30.09
CA THR A 111 -39.34 -5.98 28.97
C THR A 111 -39.88 -7.35 29.39
N SER A 112 -39.95 -7.63 30.69
CA SER A 112 -40.62 -8.79 31.30
C SER A 112 -42.14 -8.68 31.35
N VAL A 113 -42.70 -7.46 31.38
CA VAL A 113 -44.15 -7.20 31.41
C VAL A 113 -44.70 -6.97 29.99
N LEU A 114 -43.84 -6.44 29.10
CA LEU A 114 -44.21 -6.22 27.70
C LEU A 114 -44.26 -7.52 26.88
N PRO A 115 -45.24 -7.67 25.97
CA PRO A 115 -45.28 -8.81 25.06
C PRO A 115 -44.02 -8.92 24.20
N THR A 116 -43.75 -10.12 23.71
CA THR A 116 -42.62 -10.46 22.83
C THR A 116 -42.88 -9.93 21.40
N LEU A 117 -42.79 -8.61 21.25
CA LEU A 117 -42.86 -7.86 19.99
C LEU A 117 -41.56 -7.08 19.79
N ASN A 118 -41.28 -6.58 18.58
CA ASN A 118 -40.23 -5.58 18.39
C ASN A 118 -40.64 -4.29 19.11
N ARG A 119 -39.73 -3.72 19.92
CA ARG A 119 -40.02 -2.66 20.89
C ARG A 119 -39.19 -1.42 20.58
N THR A 120 -39.81 -0.26 20.46
CA THR A 120 -39.13 1.03 20.31
C THR A 120 -39.43 1.89 21.53
N PHE A 121 -38.43 2.10 22.40
CA PHE A 121 -38.53 3.03 23.53
C PHE A 121 -38.10 4.43 23.06
N ILE A 122 -38.89 5.45 23.34
CA ILE A 122 -38.66 6.83 22.91
C ILE A 122 -38.69 7.74 24.14
N TRP A 123 -37.62 8.48 24.39
CA TRP A 123 -37.55 9.52 25.41
C TRP A 123 -37.54 10.89 24.75
N ASP A 124 -38.57 11.71 25.01
CA ASP A 124 -38.57 13.15 24.68
C ASP A 124 -38.19 13.93 25.94
N ILE A 125 -36.93 14.35 26.01
CA ILE A 125 -36.34 15.03 27.17
C ILE A 125 -36.27 16.52 26.86
N LYS A 126 -36.94 17.34 27.67
CA LYS A 126 -36.94 18.82 27.55
C LYS A 126 -36.03 19.44 28.59
N ALA A 127 -35.16 20.35 28.19
CA ALA A 127 -34.28 21.12 29.07
C ALA A 127 -34.42 22.63 28.78
N SER A 128 -33.88 23.47 29.66
CA SER A 128 -33.82 24.92 29.41
C SER A 128 -32.57 25.26 28.61
N LYS A 129 -32.57 26.40 27.89
CA LYS A 129 -31.39 26.85 27.12
C LYS A 129 -30.11 27.00 27.98
N ASN A 130 -30.27 27.15 29.30
CA ASN A 130 -29.18 27.35 30.26
C ASN A 130 -28.59 26.04 30.82
N VAL A 131 -29.17 24.87 30.48
CA VAL A 131 -28.75 23.55 30.97
C VAL A 131 -28.44 22.65 29.79
N SER A 132 -27.21 22.12 29.68
CA SER A 132 -26.93 21.07 28.70
C SER A 132 -27.25 19.69 29.26
N LEU A 133 -27.76 18.81 28.40
CA LEU A 133 -27.96 17.40 28.71
C LEU A 133 -26.74 16.62 28.21
N GLU A 134 -25.99 15.99 29.12
CA GLU A 134 -24.95 15.03 28.79
C GLU A 134 -25.52 13.60 28.89
N LEU A 135 -25.68 12.93 27.74
CA LEU A 135 -25.89 11.48 27.69
C LEU A 135 -24.54 10.77 27.83
N GLN A 136 -24.45 9.77 28.71
CA GLN A 136 -23.25 8.95 28.91
C GLN A 136 -23.55 7.49 28.59
N PHE A 137 -22.62 6.81 27.92
CA PHE A 137 -22.76 5.44 27.40
C PHE A 137 -21.72 4.49 28.01
N SER A 138 -21.57 4.55 29.34
CA SER A 138 -20.45 3.96 30.09
C SER A 138 -20.34 2.42 30.01
N LEU A 139 -21.45 1.70 29.81
CA LEU A 139 -21.48 0.22 29.76
C LEU A 139 -21.29 -0.35 28.35
N SER A 140 -21.63 0.43 27.31
CA SER A 140 -21.47 0.06 25.90
C SER A 140 -21.42 1.34 25.09
N ARG A 141 -20.20 1.76 24.76
CA ARG A 141 -19.96 2.92 23.88
C ARG A 141 -20.59 2.70 22.51
N LEU A 142 -20.98 3.79 21.86
CA LEU A 142 -21.74 3.77 20.63
C LEU A 142 -20.84 3.82 19.37
N ARG A 143 -21.26 3.12 18.31
CA ARG A 143 -20.68 3.19 16.95
C ARG A 143 -21.70 3.85 16.02
N GLN A 144 -21.39 5.01 15.45
CA GLN A 144 -22.28 5.68 14.49
C GLN A 144 -22.34 4.84 13.20
N ILE A 145 -23.53 4.75 12.57
CA ILE A 145 -23.78 3.96 11.35
C ILE A 145 -24.51 4.74 10.27
N GLY A 146 -24.18 4.46 9.01
CA GLY A 146 -24.87 5.00 7.83
C GLY A 146 -26.22 4.33 7.57
N LEU A 147 -27.02 4.90 6.65
CA LEU A 147 -28.36 4.39 6.31
C LEU A 147 -28.40 2.98 5.69
N THR A 148 -27.26 2.46 5.23
CA THR A 148 -27.09 1.13 4.62
C THR A 148 -26.50 0.08 5.57
N GLU A 149 -26.10 0.48 6.78
CA GLU A 149 -25.58 -0.43 7.80
C GLU A 149 -26.67 -0.81 8.83
N ASN A 150 -26.71 -2.08 9.20
CA ASN A 150 -27.54 -2.59 10.30
C ASN A 150 -26.64 -3.07 11.45
N CYS A 151 -27.12 -2.96 12.69
CA CYS A 151 -26.39 -3.45 13.86
C CYS A 151 -26.41 -4.99 13.93
N PRO A 152 -25.29 -5.68 14.27
CA PRO A 152 -25.23 -7.15 14.26
C PRO A 152 -26.18 -7.85 15.24
N ASP A 153 -26.54 -7.17 16.32
CA ASP A 153 -27.52 -7.56 17.34
C ASP A 153 -28.96 -7.11 16.99
N GLY A 154 -29.12 -6.25 15.99
CA GLY A 154 -30.37 -5.57 15.65
C GLY A 154 -30.79 -4.48 16.63
N VAL A 155 -29.93 -4.08 17.58
CA VAL A 155 -30.23 -3.04 18.57
C VAL A 155 -29.72 -1.69 18.07
N THR A 156 -30.63 -0.72 17.85
CA THR A 156 -30.24 0.59 17.29
C THR A 156 -30.67 1.75 18.18
N HIS A 157 -29.73 2.66 18.44
CA HIS A 157 -29.96 3.93 19.14
C HIS A 157 -30.05 5.05 18.10
N ARG A 158 -31.15 5.81 18.09
CA ARG A 158 -31.39 6.95 17.20
C ARG A 158 -31.49 8.21 18.03
N ILE A 159 -30.60 9.18 17.80
CA ILE A 159 -30.45 10.34 18.70
C ILE A 159 -30.63 11.64 17.90
N SER A 160 -31.51 12.51 18.39
CA SER A 160 -31.80 13.81 17.78
C SER A 160 -31.78 14.91 18.84
N GLY A 161 -31.13 16.03 18.52
CA GLY A 161 -31.14 17.24 19.34
C GLY A 161 -32.28 18.17 18.93
N ARG A 162 -32.77 18.96 19.87
CA ARG A 162 -33.77 20.00 19.64
C ARG A 162 -33.05 21.35 19.48
N VAL A 163 -33.20 22.01 18.33
CA VAL A 163 -32.59 23.33 18.06
C VAL A 163 -33.57 24.46 18.38
N ASP A 164 -34.85 24.26 18.08
CA ASP A 164 -35.93 25.19 18.43
C ASP A 164 -37.22 24.45 18.89
N ALA A 165 -38.31 25.18 19.09
CA ALA A 165 -39.58 24.61 19.55
C ALA A 165 -40.17 23.55 18.58
N SER A 166 -39.85 23.65 17.30
CA SER A 166 -40.31 22.83 16.17
C SER A 166 -39.22 21.92 15.57
N THR A 167 -37.97 22.38 15.48
CA THR A 167 -36.92 21.71 14.68
C THR A 167 -36.14 20.66 15.49
N MET A 168 -36.19 19.43 14.99
CA MET A 168 -35.39 18.29 15.47
C MET A 168 -34.29 17.94 14.46
N VAL A 169 -33.04 17.95 14.91
CA VAL A 169 -31.86 17.62 14.10
C VAL A 169 -31.34 16.24 14.50
N ARG A 170 -31.23 15.31 13.56
CA ARG A 170 -30.76 13.95 13.84
C ARG A 170 -29.24 13.94 13.96
N ILE A 171 -28.73 13.72 15.17
CA ILE A 171 -27.28 13.64 15.42
C ILE A 171 -26.71 12.32 14.91
N GLY A 172 -27.48 11.22 14.97
CA GLY A 172 -27.11 9.98 14.28
C GLY A 172 -27.98 8.77 14.61
N THR A 173 -27.69 7.67 13.91
CA THR A 173 -28.07 6.31 14.30
C THR A 173 -26.79 5.59 14.74
N PHE A 174 -26.88 4.76 15.78
CA PHE A 174 -25.74 4.11 16.41
C PHE A 174 -26.04 2.67 16.82
N CYS A 175 -25.03 1.80 16.75
CA CYS A 175 -24.99 0.48 17.37
C CYS A 175 -24.22 0.52 18.71
N GLY A 176 -24.30 -0.55 19.50
CA GLY A 176 -23.33 -0.81 20.57
C GLY A 176 -21.92 -1.10 20.06
N ASN A 177 -20.98 -1.26 20.99
CA ASN A 177 -19.57 -1.58 20.76
C ASN A 177 -18.83 -0.66 19.75
N GLY A 178 -18.78 0.64 20.07
CA GLY A 178 -17.96 1.64 19.37
C GLY A 178 -17.09 2.49 20.29
N THR A 179 -16.75 3.70 19.85
CA THR A 179 -15.88 4.62 20.61
C THR A 179 -16.61 5.76 21.31
N VAL A 180 -17.86 6.07 20.92
CA VAL A 180 -18.60 7.23 21.46
C VAL A 180 -19.02 6.97 22.90
N SER A 181 -18.43 7.73 23.83
CA SER A 181 -18.64 7.63 25.29
C SER A 181 -19.72 8.57 25.79
N ARG A 182 -19.85 9.77 25.19
CA ARG A 182 -20.82 10.80 25.61
C ARG A 182 -21.35 11.59 24.43
N ILE A 183 -22.54 12.15 24.58
CA ILE A 183 -23.05 13.18 23.68
C ILE A 183 -23.72 14.28 24.52
N LYS A 184 -23.25 15.52 24.37
CA LYS A 184 -23.79 16.73 25.02
C LYS A 184 -24.67 17.47 24.01
N MET A 185 -25.86 17.92 24.41
CA MET A 185 -26.81 18.65 23.55
C MET A 185 -27.46 19.85 24.26
N GLN A 186 -27.94 20.82 23.48
CA GLN A 186 -28.70 21.99 23.91
C GLN A 186 -30.21 21.70 23.90
N GLU A 187 -30.99 22.37 24.77
CA GLU A 187 -32.48 22.53 24.79
C GLU A 187 -33.38 21.28 24.90
N GLY A 188 -32.92 20.12 24.47
CA GLY A 188 -33.65 18.87 24.59
C GLY A 188 -33.10 17.77 23.69
N VAL A 189 -33.42 16.53 24.05
CA VAL A 189 -32.99 15.33 23.32
C VAL A 189 -34.18 14.43 23.06
N ASN A 190 -34.37 14.04 21.81
CA ASN A 190 -35.20 12.92 21.44
C ASN A 190 -34.32 11.70 21.17
N LEU A 191 -34.42 10.69 22.02
CA LEU A 191 -33.68 9.44 21.93
C LEU A 191 -34.67 8.30 21.69
N ALA A 192 -34.48 7.53 20.63
CA ALA A 192 -35.17 6.26 20.42
C ALA A 192 -34.19 5.08 20.53
N LEU A 193 -34.64 3.99 21.12
CA LEU A 193 -33.96 2.70 21.23
C LEU A 193 -34.85 1.61 20.67
N ASP A 194 -34.46 1.07 19.53
CA ASP A 194 -35.08 -0.07 18.87
C ASP A 194 -34.47 -1.37 19.41
N LEU A 195 -35.32 -2.24 19.98
CA LEU A 195 -34.97 -3.53 20.58
C LEU A 195 -35.76 -4.67 19.90
N PRO A 196 -35.07 -5.67 19.30
CA PRO A 196 -35.72 -6.84 18.72
C PRO A 196 -36.51 -7.65 19.76
N TRP A 197 -37.56 -8.36 19.32
CA TRP A 197 -38.47 -9.13 20.18
C TRP A 197 -37.78 -10.18 21.07
N PHE A 198 -36.62 -10.68 20.65
CA PHE A 198 -35.82 -11.68 21.36
C PHE A 198 -34.84 -11.09 22.38
N HIS A 199 -34.64 -9.77 22.42
CA HIS A 199 -33.74 -9.12 23.38
C HIS A 199 -34.41 -8.89 24.74
N SER A 200 -33.83 -9.50 25.79
CA SER A 200 -34.25 -9.38 27.19
C SER A 200 -33.32 -8.45 27.98
N ARG A 201 -33.53 -7.14 27.86
CA ARG A 201 -32.79 -6.08 28.58
C ARG A 201 -33.74 -5.24 29.41
N ASN A 202 -33.36 -4.83 30.63
CA ASN A 202 -34.18 -3.96 31.51
C ASN A 202 -33.62 -2.53 31.68
N VAL A 203 -32.38 -2.28 31.25
CA VAL A 203 -31.73 -0.96 31.26
C VAL A 203 -31.67 -0.37 29.85
N SER A 204 -31.70 0.95 29.74
CA SER A 204 -31.57 1.63 28.43
C SER A 204 -30.15 1.57 27.86
N GLY A 205 -29.13 1.47 28.72
CA GLY A 205 -27.73 1.58 28.34
C GLY A 205 -27.18 3.02 28.31
N PHE A 206 -27.94 4.01 28.77
CA PHE A 206 -27.45 5.37 28.95
C PHE A 206 -27.80 5.93 30.34
N SER A 207 -26.99 6.89 30.78
CA SER A 207 -27.29 7.75 31.93
C SER A 207 -27.34 9.23 31.51
N ILE A 208 -28.08 10.03 32.29
CA ILE A 208 -28.21 11.48 32.11
C ILE A 208 -27.36 12.18 33.18
N ALA A 209 -26.55 13.15 32.77
CA ALA A 209 -25.79 14.02 33.67
C ALA A 209 -26.03 15.51 33.34
N ASN A 210 -25.94 16.35 34.37
CA ASN A 210 -26.02 17.81 34.27
C ASN A 210 -24.64 18.41 33.99
N ARG A 211 -24.55 19.37 33.07
CA ARG A 211 -23.33 20.13 32.75
C ARG A 211 -23.66 21.58 32.39
N LEU A 212 -22.61 22.42 32.39
CA LEU A 212 -22.64 23.77 31.85
C LEU A 212 -23.22 23.78 30.43
N SER A 213 -23.92 24.84 30.05
CA SER A 213 -24.48 24.99 28.70
C SER A 213 -23.38 25.02 27.64
N ILE A 214 -23.71 24.51 26.45
CA ILE A 214 -22.86 24.55 25.26
C ILE A 214 -23.47 25.55 24.27
N LYS A 215 -22.63 26.25 23.50
CA LYS A 215 -23.05 27.14 22.40
C LYS A 215 -22.83 26.45 21.05
N ARG A 216 -23.30 25.21 20.92
CA ARG A 216 -23.00 24.26 19.84
C ARG A 216 -24.13 23.23 19.76
N LEU A 217 -24.60 22.87 18.55
CA LEU A 217 -25.60 21.83 18.28
C LEU A 217 -25.42 20.59 19.18
N CYS A 218 -24.21 20.03 19.17
CA CYS A 218 -23.79 18.97 20.08
C CYS A 218 -22.27 18.86 20.20
N ILE A 219 -21.81 18.18 21.26
CA ILE A 219 -20.43 17.70 21.40
C ILE A 219 -20.46 16.18 21.59
N ILE A 220 -19.82 15.44 20.68
CA ILE A 220 -19.67 13.97 20.74
C ILE A 220 -18.29 13.64 21.30
N GLU A 221 -18.22 12.96 22.45
CA GLU A 221 -16.97 12.44 23.01
C GLU A 221 -16.70 11.03 22.47
N SER A 222 -15.52 10.80 21.91
CA SER A 222 -15.06 9.51 21.36
C SER A 222 -13.75 9.11 22.02
N VAL A 223 -13.79 8.03 22.81
CA VAL A 223 -12.66 7.54 23.62
C VAL A 223 -12.10 6.26 22.99
N PHE A 224 -10.80 6.27 22.68
CA PHE A 224 -10.05 5.10 22.23
C PHE A 224 -9.31 4.48 23.42
N GLU A 225 -9.36 3.14 23.55
CA GLU A 225 -8.66 2.40 24.63
C GLU A 225 -7.33 1.79 24.18
N GLY A 226 -7.14 1.70 22.86
CA GLY A 226 -5.99 1.12 22.19
C GLY A 226 -6.00 1.52 20.71
N GLU A 227 -5.38 0.71 19.87
CA GLU A 227 -5.45 0.91 18.42
C GLU A 227 -6.85 0.64 17.85
N GLY A 228 -7.19 1.30 16.75
CA GLY A 228 -8.44 1.08 16.03
C GLY A 228 -8.79 2.23 15.09
N SER A 229 -10.06 2.28 14.68
CA SER A 229 -10.59 3.43 13.95
C SER A 229 -12.07 3.62 14.24
N ALA A 230 -12.54 4.87 14.15
CA ALA A 230 -13.95 5.23 14.25
C ALA A 230 -14.36 6.05 13.03
N THR A 231 -15.45 5.63 12.37
CA THR A 231 -16.10 6.40 11.31
C THR A 231 -17.22 7.23 11.94
N LEU A 232 -17.22 8.52 11.64
CA LEU A 232 -18.14 9.51 12.19
C LEU A 232 -18.73 10.37 11.06
N MET A 233 -19.93 10.89 11.30
CA MET A 233 -20.72 11.66 10.34
C MET A 233 -21.32 12.91 10.99
N SER A 234 -21.44 13.98 10.19
CA SER A 234 -22.17 15.19 10.55
C SER A 234 -23.64 14.90 10.88
N ALA A 235 -24.28 15.79 11.65
CA ALA A 235 -25.72 15.73 11.86
C ALA A 235 -26.48 15.71 10.53
N ASN A 236 -27.66 15.07 10.53
CA ASN A 236 -28.53 14.84 9.38
C ASN A 236 -27.91 14.11 8.17
N TYR A 237 -26.69 13.53 8.28
CA TYR A 237 -26.05 12.81 7.18
C TYR A 237 -26.94 11.66 6.64
N PRO A 238 -27.08 11.49 5.31
CA PRO A 238 -26.42 12.21 4.20
C PRO A 238 -27.22 13.40 3.63
N ALA A 239 -28.31 13.81 4.30
CA ALA A 239 -29.30 14.75 3.76
C ALA A 239 -28.86 16.23 3.80
N GLY A 240 -28.08 16.64 4.81
CA GLY A 240 -27.51 17.99 4.91
C GLY A 240 -27.41 18.49 6.35
N PHE A 241 -26.23 18.96 6.74
CA PHE A 241 -25.97 19.61 8.02
C PHE A 241 -26.76 20.95 8.11
N PRO A 242 -27.27 21.36 9.29
CA PRO A 242 -28.05 22.58 9.42
C PRO A 242 -27.24 23.86 9.11
N GLU A 243 -27.96 24.90 8.71
CA GLU A 243 -27.43 26.26 8.50
C GLU A 243 -26.99 26.90 9.83
N ASP A 244 -25.94 27.74 9.80
CA ASP A 244 -25.29 28.43 10.94
C ASP A 244 -24.87 27.59 12.17
N GLU A 245 -25.12 26.28 12.18
CA GLU A 245 -24.82 25.43 13.32
C GLU A 245 -23.34 25.06 13.48
N LEU A 246 -22.98 24.67 14.71
CA LEU A 246 -21.62 24.26 15.09
C LEU A 246 -21.65 22.91 15.79
N MET A 247 -21.02 21.90 15.18
CA MET A 247 -20.93 20.54 15.72
C MET A 247 -19.48 20.18 16.03
N THR A 248 -19.23 19.57 17.20
CA THR A 248 -17.88 19.22 17.65
C THR A 248 -17.77 17.75 18.04
N TRP A 249 -16.62 17.17 17.71
CA TRP A 249 -16.18 15.86 18.18
C TRP A 249 -14.93 16.05 19.06
N GLN A 250 -14.96 15.47 20.25
CA GLN A 250 -13.89 15.48 21.24
C GLN A 250 -13.25 14.09 21.28
N PHE A 251 -11.95 14.00 21.01
CA PHE A 251 -11.23 12.73 20.93
C PHE A 251 -10.33 12.55 22.14
N VAL A 252 -10.48 11.41 22.82
CA VAL A 252 -9.60 11.01 23.92
C VAL A 252 -8.65 9.92 23.42
N ILE A 253 -7.36 10.24 23.39
CA ILE A 253 -6.30 9.44 22.77
C ILE A 253 -5.26 9.05 23.83
N PRO A 254 -5.00 7.76 24.07
CA PRO A 254 -3.93 7.31 24.97
C PRO A 254 -2.56 7.89 24.59
N ALA A 255 -1.79 8.33 25.58
CA ALA A 255 -0.51 9.03 25.39
C ALA A 255 0.52 8.38 24.43
N PRO A 256 0.72 7.03 24.39
CA PRO A 256 1.66 6.42 23.45
C PRO A 256 1.14 6.38 22.00
N LEU A 257 -0.15 6.58 21.76
CA LEU A 257 -0.78 6.48 20.45
C LEU A 257 -0.78 7.82 19.71
N ARG A 258 -1.02 7.77 18.40
CA ARG A 258 -1.23 8.94 17.55
C ARG A 258 -2.49 8.80 16.75
N ALA A 259 -3.19 9.93 16.57
CA ALA A 259 -4.42 10.01 15.80
C ALA A 259 -4.18 10.68 14.44
N SER A 260 -4.87 10.18 13.41
CA SER A 260 -4.95 10.82 12.09
C SER A 260 -6.40 10.89 11.63
N VAL A 261 -6.77 12.02 11.03
CA VAL A 261 -8.11 12.22 10.48
C VAL A 261 -8.08 12.13 8.96
N SER A 262 -9.06 11.44 8.39
CA SER A 262 -9.23 11.30 6.95
C SER A 262 -10.69 11.51 6.57
N PHE A 263 -10.95 12.34 5.56
CA PHE A 263 -12.31 12.56 5.07
C PHE A 263 -12.62 11.52 4.00
N LEU A 264 -13.71 10.77 4.20
CA LEU A 264 -14.13 9.68 3.31
C LEU A 264 -15.06 10.18 2.22
N GLN A 265 -16.01 11.03 2.59
CA GLN A 265 -16.95 11.68 1.68
C GLN A 265 -17.43 13.01 2.29
N PHE A 266 -17.36 14.08 1.51
CA PHE A 266 -17.94 15.37 1.89
C PHE A 266 -18.59 16.07 0.70
N ASN A 267 -19.46 17.04 1.00
CA ASN A 267 -19.93 18.06 0.07
C ASN A 267 -19.97 19.41 0.81
N VAL A 268 -19.91 20.48 0.02
CA VAL A 268 -19.86 21.88 0.44
C VAL A 268 -21.21 22.59 0.24
N SER A 269 -21.40 23.71 0.94
CA SER A 269 -22.52 24.65 0.72
C SER A 269 -22.13 25.77 -0.25
N ASN A 270 -23.12 26.46 -0.81
CA ASN A 270 -22.88 27.75 -1.46
C ASN A 270 -23.11 28.86 -0.43
N CYS A 271 -22.05 29.28 0.25
CA CYS A 271 -22.10 30.28 1.31
C CYS A 271 -22.27 31.71 0.76
N VAL A 272 -23.24 32.45 1.31
CA VAL A 272 -23.44 33.90 1.06
C VAL A 272 -22.76 34.74 2.15
N LYS A 273 -22.71 34.25 3.39
CA LYS A 273 -22.01 34.86 4.52
C LYS A 273 -21.42 33.78 5.43
N LYS A 274 -20.33 34.15 6.12
CA LYS A 274 -19.45 33.25 6.90
C LYS A 274 -18.76 32.22 5.98
N GLU A 275 -17.58 31.74 6.39
CA GLU A 275 -16.91 30.64 5.70
C GLU A 275 -17.16 29.33 6.46
N GLU A 276 -17.70 28.34 5.74
CA GLU A 276 -17.72 26.95 6.16
C GLU A 276 -16.28 26.45 6.31
N ARG A 277 -15.98 25.76 7.42
CA ARG A 277 -14.61 25.39 7.77
C ARG A 277 -14.59 24.29 8.83
N VAL A 278 -13.43 23.65 8.95
CA VAL A 278 -13.13 22.68 9.99
C VAL A 278 -12.07 23.26 10.92
N GLU A 279 -12.39 23.31 12.22
CA GLU A 279 -11.54 23.87 13.27
C GLU A 279 -10.98 22.76 14.16
N TYR A 280 -9.66 22.65 14.24
CA TYR A 280 -8.95 21.67 15.04
C TYR A 280 -8.30 22.31 16.26
N TYR A 281 -8.67 21.88 17.45
CA TYR A 281 -8.04 22.29 18.70
C TYR A 281 -7.05 21.20 19.14
N ILE A 282 -5.77 21.39 18.79
CA ILE A 282 -4.69 20.40 18.97
C ILE A 282 -3.72 20.89 20.06
N PRO A 283 -3.40 20.06 21.08
CA PRO A 283 -2.40 20.40 22.09
C PRO A 283 -1.03 20.74 21.47
N GLY A 284 -0.44 21.87 21.88
CA GLY A 284 0.90 22.26 21.45
C GLY A 284 1.01 22.79 20.01
N SER A 285 -0.11 23.08 19.31
CA SER A 285 -0.02 23.82 18.05
C SER A 285 0.32 25.30 18.27
N THR A 286 1.01 25.89 17.29
CA THR A 286 1.36 27.32 17.18
C THR A 286 0.16 28.20 16.81
N THR A 287 -0.89 27.60 16.26
CA THR A 287 -2.13 28.24 15.83
C THR A 287 -3.27 27.37 16.33
N ASN A 288 -4.08 27.86 17.27
CA ASN A 288 -5.11 27.07 17.92
C ASN A 288 -6.39 27.92 18.07
N PRO A 289 -7.51 27.59 17.39
CA PRO A 289 -7.66 26.44 16.49
C PRO A 289 -6.78 26.54 15.23
N GLU A 290 -6.38 25.39 14.69
CA GLU A 290 -5.96 25.28 13.28
C GLU A 290 -7.24 25.26 12.41
N VAL A 291 -7.29 26.06 11.35
CA VAL A 291 -8.47 26.23 10.50
C VAL A 291 -8.16 25.68 9.11
N PHE A 292 -9.01 24.77 8.63
CA PHE A 292 -8.90 24.12 7.33
C PHE A 292 -10.21 24.22 6.55
N ARG A 293 -10.11 24.26 5.22
CA ARG A 293 -11.23 23.98 4.31
C ARG A 293 -11.49 22.48 4.26
N LEU A 294 -12.68 22.09 3.80
CA LEU A 294 -13.02 20.67 3.67
C LEU A 294 -12.17 19.95 2.58
N GLU A 295 -11.63 20.71 1.62
CA GLU A 295 -10.75 20.23 0.55
C GLU A 295 -9.28 20.09 0.95
N ASP A 296 -8.86 20.70 2.07
CA ASP A 296 -7.46 20.71 2.50
C ASP A 296 -7.00 19.34 3.04
N GLN A 297 -5.69 19.07 3.00
CA GLN A 297 -5.14 17.88 3.64
C GLN A 297 -5.20 18.00 5.17
N GLN A 298 -6.02 17.14 5.77
CA GLN A 298 -6.33 17.14 7.19
C GLN A 298 -5.11 16.76 8.07
N PRO A 299 -5.04 17.23 9.33
CA PRO A 299 -3.93 16.93 10.22
C PRO A 299 -3.91 15.47 10.64
N GLY A 300 -2.70 14.93 10.82
CA GLY A 300 -2.47 13.62 11.42
C GLY A 300 -1.23 13.60 12.29
N ASN A 301 -0.88 12.40 12.81
CA ASN A 301 0.15 12.24 13.82
C ASN A 301 -0.11 13.10 15.09
N MET A 302 -1.38 13.36 15.40
CA MET A 302 -1.80 14.15 16.56
C MET A 302 -1.57 13.37 17.86
N ALA A 303 -1.11 14.06 18.90
CA ALA A 303 -0.76 13.48 20.19
C ALA A 303 -1.70 13.96 21.30
N GLY A 304 -2.22 13.03 22.09
CA GLY A 304 -3.18 13.34 23.17
C GLY A 304 -4.55 13.77 22.66
N ASN A 305 -5.33 14.37 23.56
CA ASN A 305 -6.73 14.69 23.31
C ASN A 305 -6.88 15.94 22.42
N PHE A 306 -7.73 15.88 21.41
CA PHE A 306 -7.97 16.99 20.48
C PHE A 306 -9.46 17.11 20.14
N ASN A 307 -9.90 18.29 19.71
CA ASN A 307 -11.27 18.51 19.21
C ASN A 307 -11.25 18.81 17.71
N LEU A 308 -12.24 18.31 16.98
CA LEU A 308 -12.58 18.69 15.60
C LEU A 308 -13.95 19.36 15.64
N SER A 309 -14.11 20.51 14.99
CA SER A 309 -15.42 21.17 14.86
C SER A 309 -15.75 21.49 13.41
N LEU A 310 -17.00 21.23 13.01
CA LEU A 310 -17.55 21.62 11.70
C LEU A 310 -18.50 22.81 11.92
N GLN A 311 -18.22 23.92 11.23
CA GLN A 311 -19.04 25.13 11.26
C GLN A 311 -19.80 25.27 9.93
N GLY A 312 -21.12 25.41 10.00
CA GLY A 312 -21.97 25.80 8.87
C GLY A 312 -21.83 27.29 8.51
N CYS A 313 -22.22 27.65 7.30
CA CYS A 313 -22.32 29.03 6.82
C CYS A 313 -23.78 29.41 6.53
N ASP A 314 -24.02 30.69 6.22
CA ASP A 314 -25.33 31.19 5.76
C ASP A 314 -25.44 30.90 4.25
N GLN A 315 -26.50 30.21 3.80
CA GLN A 315 -26.57 29.57 2.47
C GLN A 315 -27.33 30.41 1.42
N ASP A 316 -27.05 30.15 0.13
CA ASP A 316 -27.79 30.75 -0.99
C ASP A 316 -29.22 30.16 -1.09
N ALA A 317 -30.24 31.00 -0.90
CA ALA A 317 -31.65 30.60 -0.95
C ALA A 317 -32.13 30.06 -2.32
N GLN A 318 -31.41 30.30 -3.42
CA GLN A 318 -31.71 29.75 -4.75
C GLN A 318 -30.97 28.44 -5.03
N ASN A 319 -29.79 28.25 -4.44
CA ASN A 319 -28.96 27.05 -4.63
C ASN A 319 -28.07 26.79 -3.41
N PRO A 320 -28.60 26.28 -2.28
CA PRO A 320 -27.87 26.25 -1.01
C PRO A 320 -26.65 25.31 -0.99
N GLY A 321 -26.58 24.36 -1.91
CA GLY A 321 -25.66 23.22 -1.82
C GLY A 321 -26.12 22.22 -0.75
N ILE A 322 -25.23 21.33 -0.31
CA ILE A 322 -25.50 20.38 0.78
C ILE A 322 -24.20 20.15 1.56
N LEU A 323 -24.01 20.85 2.67
CA LEU A 323 -22.92 20.56 3.60
C LEU A 323 -23.13 19.18 4.22
N ARG A 324 -22.16 18.29 4.09
CA ARG A 324 -22.14 17.00 4.81
C ARG A 324 -20.71 16.49 4.92
N LEU A 325 -20.40 15.82 6.02
CA LEU A 325 -19.07 15.28 6.28
C LEU A 325 -19.19 13.86 6.83
N GLN A 326 -18.50 12.92 6.18
CA GLN A 326 -18.19 11.59 6.70
C GLN A 326 -16.67 11.45 6.76
N PHE A 327 -16.15 11.12 7.95
CA PHE A 327 -14.71 11.04 8.20
C PHE A 327 -14.36 9.83 9.06
N GLN A 328 -13.12 9.38 8.97
CA GLN A 328 -12.55 8.32 9.78
C GLN A 328 -11.38 8.88 10.58
N VAL A 329 -11.40 8.60 11.89
CA VAL A 329 -10.28 8.82 12.80
C VAL A 329 -9.60 7.48 12.99
N SER A 330 -8.34 7.35 12.58
CA SER A 330 -7.48 6.20 12.89
C SER A 330 -6.60 6.52 14.09
N VAL A 331 -6.41 5.53 14.97
CA VAL A 331 -5.58 5.63 16.17
C VAL A 331 -4.69 4.39 16.24
N GLN A 332 -3.39 4.60 16.32
CA GLN A 332 -2.39 3.54 16.24
C GLN A 332 -1.09 3.96 16.94
N HIS A 333 -0.23 3.01 17.27
CA HIS A 333 1.11 3.35 17.73
C HIS A 333 1.89 4.03 16.59
N PRO A 334 2.64 5.10 16.86
CA PRO A 334 3.74 5.47 15.99
C PRO A 334 4.81 4.37 16.06
N GLN A 335 5.65 4.28 15.04
CA GLN A 335 6.84 3.42 15.12
C GLN A 335 7.69 3.83 16.34
N ASN A 336 8.43 2.89 16.94
CA ASN A 336 9.29 3.10 18.11
C ASN A 336 10.35 4.22 17.93
N ASP A 337 10.51 4.71 16.69
CA ASP A 337 11.37 5.79 16.23
C ASP A 337 10.56 7.05 15.81
N SER A 338 9.46 7.39 16.50
CA SER A 338 8.52 8.45 16.11
C SER A 338 9.13 9.84 15.84
N ASN A 339 10.35 10.08 16.31
CA ASN A 339 11.09 11.34 16.16
C ASN A 339 12.09 11.31 14.98
N LYS A 340 12.25 10.19 14.27
CA LYS A 340 13.11 10.11 13.07
C LYS A 340 12.40 10.74 11.87
N THR A 341 12.73 12.01 11.62
CA THR A 341 12.41 12.68 10.35
C THR A 341 13.46 12.35 9.29
N TYR A 342 13.00 12.11 8.07
CA TYR A 342 13.82 11.82 6.89
C TYR A 342 13.80 13.03 5.97
N VAL A 343 14.98 13.41 5.47
CA VAL A 343 15.16 14.60 4.64
C VAL A 343 15.36 14.17 3.19
N VAL A 344 14.32 14.34 2.37
CA VAL A 344 14.35 14.02 0.93
C VAL A 344 14.69 15.30 0.17
N ASP A 345 15.97 15.48 -0.12
CA ASP A 345 16.46 16.59 -0.93
C ASP A 345 16.27 16.29 -2.43
N LEU A 346 15.36 17.03 -3.06
CA LEU A 346 15.12 17.05 -4.51
C LEU A 346 15.50 18.42 -5.11
N SER A 347 16.20 19.30 -4.39
CA SER A 347 16.55 20.67 -4.85
C SER A 347 17.39 20.68 -6.13
N LYS A 348 18.22 19.65 -6.33
CA LYS A 348 19.05 19.45 -7.53
C LYS A 348 18.30 18.75 -8.66
N GLU A 349 17.14 18.16 -8.38
CA GLU A 349 16.36 17.35 -9.31
C GLU A 349 15.20 18.19 -9.88
N ARG A 350 15.31 18.59 -11.15
CA ARG A 350 14.36 19.52 -11.78
C ARG A 350 13.16 18.86 -12.46
N THR A 351 13.26 17.56 -12.75
CA THR A 351 12.34 16.81 -13.62
C THR A 351 12.04 15.43 -13.03
N MET A 352 11.87 15.39 -11.70
CA MET A 352 11.69 14.15 -10.93
C MET A 352 10.47 14.24 -10.01
N SER A 353 9.74 13.13 -9.90
CA SER A 353 8.73 12.89 -8.87
C SER A 353 9.09 11.63 -8.07
N LEU A 354 8.67 11.59 -6.82
CA LEU A 354 8.78 10.43 -5.95
C LEU A 354 7.47 10.27 -5.20
N SER A 355 6.78 9.15 -5.40
CA SER A 355 5.62 8.76 -4.60
C SER A 355 6.00 7.69 -3.58
N ILE A 356 5.46 7.84 -2.37
CA ILE A 356 5.42 6.78 -1.35
C ILE A 356 3.95 6.43 -1.13
N GLU A 357 3.61 5.17 -1.25
CA GLU A 357 2.23 4.69 -1.31
C GLU A 357 2.11 3.27 -0.72
N PRO A 358 0.91 2.82 -0.31
CA PRO A 358 0.73 1.51 0.30
C PRO A 358 0.77 0.40 -0.75
N ARG A 359 1.39 -0.73 -0.39
CA ARG A 359 1.38 -1.93 -1.24
C ARG A 359 -0.05 -2.48 -1.35
N PRO A 360 -0.50 -2.93 -2.54
CA PRO A 360 -1.82 -3.52 -2.71
C PRO A 360 -1.90 -4.88 -1.99
N ASN A 361 -2.37 -4.84 -0.74
CA ASN A 361 -2.36 -5.99 0.17
C ASN A 361 -3.47 -7.00 -0.17
N LYS A 362 -3.14 -8.29 -0.23
CA LYS A 362 -4.10 -9.35 -0.58
C LYS A 362 -4.88 -9.81 0.65
N LEU A 363 -6.05 -9.20 0.85
CA LEU A 363 -7.19 -9.69 1.65
C LEU A 363 -6.84 -10.45 2.95
N LYS A 364 -6.44 -9.72 3.99
CA LYS A 364 -6.63 -10.18 5.38
C LYS A 364 -8.00 -9.73 5.90
N ARG A 365 -8.59 -10.48 6.84
CA ARG A 365 -9.90 -10.21 7.46
C ARG A 365 -9.80 -9.47 8.81
N GLU A 366 -8.59 -9.09 9.20
CA GLU A 366 -8.27 -8.43 10.46
C GLU A 366 -8.12 -6.92 10.23
N PHE A 367 -8.25 -6.12 11.29
CA PHE A 367 -7.89 -4.70 11.24
C PHE A 367 -6.37 -4.59 11.04
N VAL A 368 -5.96 -4.00 9.91
CA VAL A 368 -4.56 -3.68 9.61
C VAL A 368 -4.40 -2.17 9.77
N PRO A 369 -3.58 -1.67 10.72
CA PRO A 369 -3.40 -0.23 10.89
C PRO A 369 -2.81 0.40 9.63
N SER A 370 -3.34 1.57 9.24
CA SER A 370 -3.01 2.24 7.98
C SER A 370 -1.65 2.94 8.06
N CYS A 371 -0.75 2.68 7.12
CA CYS A 371 0.48 3.48 7.03
C CYS A 371 0.17 4.86 6.46
N PHE A 372 0.56 5.90 7.19
CA PHE A 372 0.58 7.28 6.70
C PHE A 372 2.02 7.78 6.58
N VAL A 373 2.26 8.61 5.58
CA VAL A 373 3.49 9.37 5.38
C VAL A 373 3.18 10.84 5.65
N CYS A 374 3.89 11.43 6.59
CA CYS A 374 3.60 12.76 7.14
C CYS A 374 4.62 13.79 6.64
N LEU A 375 4.18 14.71 5.78
CA LEU A 375 4.96 15.86 5.37
C LEU A 375 5.09 16.84 6.54
N ASN A 376 6.31 17.29 6.81
CA ASN A 376 6.68 18.17 7.93
C ASN A 376 6.12 17.70 9.29
N SER A 377 5.99 16.37 9.47
CA SER A 377 5.45 15.69 10.66
C SER A 377 4.00 16.01 11.06
N ARG A 378 3.22 16.75 10.25
CA ARG A 378 1.82 17.12 10.54
C ARG A 378 0.82 16.75 9.45
N THR A 379 1.16 16.95 8.18
CA THR A 379 0.24 16.71 7.05
C THR A 379 0.41 15.27 6.59
N CYS A 380 -0.47 14.38 7.06
CA CYS A 380 -0.32 12.93 6.90
C CYS A 380 -1.29 12.37 5.86
N SER A 381 -0.76 11.68 4.85
CA SER A 381 -1.55 10.99 3.81
C SER A 381 -1.13 9.53 3.69
N THR A 382 -2.02 8.67 3.20
CA THR A 382 -1.67 7.28 2.85
C THR A 382 -0.76 7.21 1.63
N ASN A 383 -0.88 8.18 0.71
CA ASN A 383 0.02 8.39 -0.41
C ASN A 383 0.62 9.82 -0.40
N LEU A 384 1.94 9.93 -0.56
CA LEU A 384 2.65 11.21 -0.59
C LEU A 384 3.54 11.29 -1.83
N THR A 385 3.26 12.27 -2.69
CA THR A 385 4.08 12.57 -3.88
C THR A 385 4.90 13.83 -3.63
N LEU A 386 6.23 13.68 -3.62
CA LEU A 386 7.19 14.77 -3.44
C LEU A 386 7.55 15.39 -4.79
N THR A 387 7.62 16.72 -4.82
CA THR A 387 7.86 17.53 -6.01
C THR A 387 9.33 17.89 -6.21
N ALA A 388 9.72 18.02 -7.48
CA ALA A 388 11.02 18.49 -7.93
C ALA A 388 11.45 19.85 -7.33
N GLY A 389 12.76 20.13 -7.36
CA GLY A 389 13.33 21.45 -7.08
C GLY A 389 13.23 21.93 -5.63
N SER A 390 12.75 21.10 -4.71
CA SER A 390 12.51 21.45 -3.31
C SER A 390 13.04 20.39 -2.34
N LYS A 391 13.14 20.74 -1.05
CA LYS A 391 13.68 19.88 0.01
C LYS A 391 12.57 19.55 0.99
N HIS A 392 12.20 18.28 1.07
CA HIS A 392 11.06 17.80 1.86
C HIS A 392 11.53 17.15 3.15
N THR A 393 10.78 17.33 4.24
CA THR A 393 10.97 16.60 5.49
C THR A 393 9.76 15.68 5.69
N ILE A 394 9.98 14.38 5.84
CA ILE A 394 8.90 13.39 6.00
C ILE A 394 9.11 12.55 7.27
N SER A 395 8.05 12.05 7.85
CA SER A 395 8.06 10.99 8.86
C SER A 395 7.01 9.93 8.53
N PHE A 396 7.07 8.77 9.21
CA PHE A 396 6.18 7.64 8.96
C PHE A 396 5.35 7.33 10.20
N LEU A 397 4.02 7.29 10.05
CA LEU A 397 3.09 6.80 11.06
C LEU A 397 2.56 5.44 10.59
N CYS A 398 3.34 4.39 10.87
CA CYS A 398 3.20 3.06 10.28
C CYS A 398 4.00 2.07 11.15
N ASP A 399 3.32 1.08 11.74
CA ASP A 399 3.94 0.00 12.54
C ASP A 399 4.90 -0.86 11.71
N ASP A 400 4.49 -1.29 10.52
CA ASP A 400 5.31 -2.04 9.56
C ASP A 400 5.48 -1.30 8.22
N LEU A 401 6.68 -0.73 8.02
CA LEU A 401 7.12 -0.04 6.80
C LEU A 401 7.20 -0.95 5.57
N THR A 402 7.24 -2.29 5.73
CA THR A 402 7.21 -3.22 4.58
C THR A 402 5.84 -3.24 3.89
N ARG A 403 4.82 -2.61 4.47
CA ARG A 403 3.52 -2.36 3.82
C ARG A 403 3.52 -1.12 2.92
N LEU A 404 4.58 -0.32 2.92
CA LEU A 404 4.81 0.79 1.97
C LEU A 404 5.79 0.37 0.87
N TRP A 405 5.73 1.06 -0.27
CA TRP A 405 6.82 1.07 -1.26
C TRP A 405 7.06 2.49 -1.80
N ILE A 406 8.23 2.70 -2.39
CA ILE A 406 8.57 3.93 -3.12
C ILE A 406 8.49 3.63 -4.62
N ASN A 407 7.80 4.47 -5.37
CA ASN A 407 7.86 4.52 -6.83
C ASN A 407 8.36 5.91 -7.24
N ALA A 408 9.28 6.00 -8.20
CA ALA A 408 9.87 7.28 -8.59
C ALA A 408 10.09 7.38 -10.11
N GLU A 409 10.00 8.61 -10.63
CA GLU A 409 10.18 8.89 -12.06
C GLU A 409 11.10 10.09 -12.25
N LYS A 410 12.05 10.00 -13.19
CA LYS A 410 12.96 11.08 -13.56
C LYS A 410 13.04 11.22 -15.08
N THR A 411 12.67 12.38 -15.60
CA THR A 411 12.75 12.65 -17.05
C THR A 411 14.10 13.27 -17.42
N ILE A 412 14.79 12.66 -18.38
CA ILE A 412 16.03 13.15 -19.00
C ILE A 412 15.74 13.42 -20.48
N SER A 413 15.75 14.69 -20.87
CA SER A 413 15.52 15.13 -22.25
C SER A 413 16.76 15.82 -22.82
N CYS A 414 17.11 15.54 -24.07
CA CYS A 414 18.13 16.29 -24.79
C CYS A 414 17.66 16.63 -26.20
N LEU A 415 17.43 17.92 -26.47
CA LEU A 415 16.72 18.39 -27.67
C LEU A 415 17.64 18.96 -28.77
N ASP A 416 18.83 19.48 -28.43
CA ASP A 416 19.81 19.96 -29.41
C ASP A 416 20.73 18.84 -29.90
N HIS A 417 20.44 18.33 -31.09
CA HIS A 417 21.21 17.26 -31.73
C HIS A 417 22.74 17.51 -31.80
N ARG A 418 23.19 18.77 -31.87
CA ARG A 418 24.62 19.12 -31.93
C ARG A 418 25.34 18.89 -30.60
N TYR A 419 24.64 19.15 -29.51
CA TYR A 419 25.15 19.00 -28.15
C TYR A 419 24.99 17.56 -27.65
N CYS A 420 23.82 16.94 -27.88
CA CYS A 420 23.47 15.62 -27.32
C CYS A 420 24.48 14.52 -27.66
N HIS A 421 25.05 14.49 -28.87
CA HIS A 421 26.05 13.48 -29.27
C HIS A 421 27.33 13.45 -28.40
N ARG A 422 27.62 14.53 -27.67
CA ARG A 422 28.74 14.61 -26.73
C ARG A 422 28.35 14.26 -25.29
N MET A 423 27.06 14.23 -25.00
CA MET A 423 26.53 14.01 -23.66
C MET A 423 26.34 12.52 -23.36
N ARG A 424 26.70 12.12 -22.14
CA ARG A 424 26.49 10.78 -21.58
C ARG A 424 25.92 10.94 -20.18
N TYR A 425 24.96 10.10 -19.82
CA TYR A 425 24.28 10.14 -18.53
C TYR A 425 24.31 8.74 -17.91
N SER A 426 24.99 8.55 -16.77
CA SER A 426 24.86 7.30 -16.01
C SER A 426 23.53 7.32 -15.25
N LEU A 427 22.72 6.26 -15.42
CA LEU A 427 21.42 6.11 -14.78
C LEU A 427 21.60 5.59 -13.36
N GLN A 428 22.00 6.51 -12.47
CA GLN A 428 22.18 6.26 -11.04
C GLN A 428 20.97 6.72 -10.24
N LEU A 429 20.73 6.08 -9.10
CA LEU A 429 19.72 6.52 -8.13
C LEU A 429 20.23 7.71 -7.30
N PRO A 430 19.41 8.74 -7.05
CA PRO A 430 19.76 9.79 -6.10
C PRO A 430 19.85 9.24 -4.67
N PRO A 431 20.87 9.64 -3.86
CA PRO A 431 21.00 9.20 -2.47
C PRO A 431 19.76 9.42 -1.61
N SER A 432 19.04 10.53 -1.84
CA SER A 432 17.80 10.88 -1.13
C SER A 432 16.63 9.91 -1.36
N VAL A 433 16.74 8.98 -2.32
CA VAL A 433 15.75 7.92 -2.56
C VAL A 433 16.11 6.64 -1.80
N PHE A 434 17.31 6.11 -2.02
CA PHE A 434 17.66 4.80 -1.47
C PHE A 434 18.02 4.83 0.03
N GLN A 435 18.28 6.01 0.60
CA GLN A 435 18.50 6.18 2.05
C GLN A 435 17.21 6.13 2.89
N LEU A 436 16.02 6.08 2.26
CA LEU A 436 14.75 5.95 2.95
C LEU A 436 14.57 4.52 3.54
N PRO A 437 13.82 4.38 4.65
CA PRO A 437 13.61 3.09 5.31
C PRO A 437 12.52 2.22 4.63
N VAL A 438 11.94 2.72 3.53
CA VAL A 438 10.91 2.04 2.73
C VAL A 438 11.56 1.49 1.47
N GLN A 439 11.20 0.26 1.08
CA GLN A 439 11.75 -0.37 -0.12
C GLN A 439 11.37 0.39 -1.40
N LEU A 440 12.36 0.70 -2.23
CA LEU A 440 12.18 1.14 -3.61
C LEU A 440 11.64 -0.01 -4.46
N HIS A 441 10.45 0.14 -5.03
CA HIS A 441 9.86 -0.85 -5.93
C HIS A 441 10.31 -0.58 -7.38
N ASP A 442 9.86 0.52 -7.99
CA ASP A 442 10.26 0.95 -9.34
C ASP A 442 10.90 2.35 -9.33
N PHE A 443 12.05 2.50 -10.00
CA PHE A 443 12.58 3.80 -10.40
C PHE A 443 12.66 3.90 -11.93
N THR A 444 11.97 4.85 -12.53
CA THR A 444 11.86 5.00 -13.99
C THR A 444 12.58 6.23 -14.50
N TRP A 445 13.58 6.05 -15.37
CA TRP A 445 14.11 7.13 -16.21
C TRP A 445 13.34 7.19 -17.53
N LYS A 446 12.65 8.30 -17.80
CA LYS A 446 12.08 8.59 -19.13
C LYS A 446 13.11 9.35 -19.96
N LEU A 447 13.53 8.77 -21.08
CA LEU A 447 14.57 9.30 -21.96
C LEU A 447 13.92 9.87 -23.22
N LEU A 448 14.02 11.19 -23.41
CA LEU A 448 13.33 11.92 -24.48
C LEU A 448 14.31 12.48 -25.53
N VAL A 449 14.02 12.18 -26.80
CA VAL A 449 14.79 12.57 -27.99
C VAL A 449 13.89 13.28 -29.03
N PRO A 450 14.45 14.16 -29.89
CA PRO A 450 13.75 14.66 -31.05
C PRO A 450 13.57 13.52 -32.07
N LYS A 451 12.31 13.26 -32.42
CA LYS A 451 11.92 12.22 -33.37
C LYS A 451 12.68 12.36 -34.69
N ASP A 452 13.08 11.22 -35.27
CA ASP A 452 13.73 11.11 -36.58
C ASP A 452 15.06 11.92 -36.71
N ARG A 453 15.69 12.27 -35.58
CA ARG A 453 16.95 13.04 -35.51
C ARG A 453 18.01 12.40 -34.61
N LEU A 454 17.62 11.97 -33.42
CA LEU A 454 18.46 11.25 -32.47
C LEU A 454 17.82 9.89 -32.15
N SER A 455 18.68 8.94 -31.80
CA SER A 455 18.32 7.66 -31.20
C SER A 455 19.16 7.45 -29.94
N LEU A 456 18.83 6.47 -29.11
CA LEU A 456 19.46 6.26 -27.81
C LEU A 456 20.28 4.98 -27.78
N ALA A 457 21.40 5.00 -27.06
CA ALA A 457 22.23 3.83 -26.81
C ALA A 457 22.46 3.64 -25.31
N LEU A 458 21.98 2.51 -24.80
CA LEU A 458 22.18 2.00 -23.45
C LEU A 458 23.44 1.12 -23.42
N VAL A 459 24.41 1.48 -22.59
CA VAL A 459 25.67 0.75 -22.40
C VAL A 459 25.83 0.40 -20.90
N PRO A 460 25.65 -0.87 -20.51
CA PRO A 460 25.86 -1.32 -19.13
C PRO A 460 27.35 -1.58 -18.86
N ALA A 461 27.82 -1.33 -17.63
CA ALA A 461 29.20 -1.66 -17.25
C ALA A 461 29.44 -3.18 -17.10
N GLN A 462 28.39 -3.93 -16.77
CA GLN A 462 28.38 -5.39 -16.79
C GLN A 462 27.40 -5.88 -17.84
N LYS A 463 27.82 -6.80 -18.73
CA LYS A 463 26.98 -7.31 -19.82
C LYS A 463 25.62 -7.80 -19.30
N LEU A 464 24.56 -7.45 -20.01
CA LEU A 464 23.19 -7.80 -19.63
C LEU A 464 22.79 -9.18 -20.15
N GLN A 465 21.98 -9.89 -19.37
CA GLN A 465 21.25 -11.09 -19.71
C GLN A 465 19.79 -10.69 -19.95
N GLN A 466 19.23 -11.01 -21.13
CA GLN A 466 17.78 -10.87 -21.34
C GLN A 466 17.07 -11.95 -20.53
N HIS A 467 16.00 -11.59 -19.82
CA HIS A 467 15.15 -12.54 -19.13
C HIS A 467 14.38 -13.38 -20.16
N THR A 468 14.51 -14.71 -20.11
CA THR A 468 13.70 -15.68 -20.87
C THR A 468 13.23 -16.82 -19.94
N HIS A 469 12.38 -17.73 -20.43
CA HIS A 469 11.92 -18.89 -19.63
C HIS A 469 13.07 -19.88 -19.37
N GLU A 470 13.97 -20.04 -20.34
CA GLU A 470 15.17 -20.88 -20.27
C GLU A 470 16.26 -20.24 -19.38
N ARG A 471 16.22 -18.91 -19.26
CA ARG A 471 17.23 -18.13 -18.54
C ARG A 471 16.60 -16.97 -17.78
N VAL A 472 15.94 -17.32 -16.67
CA VAL A 472 15.33 -16.37 -15.72
C VAL A 472 16.40 -15.48 -15.08
N CYS A 473 16.08 -14.21 -14.88
CA CYS A 473 16.89 -13.30 -14.06
C CYS A 473 16.65 -13.56 -12.56
N ASN A 474 17.63 -14.18 -11.89
CA ASN A 474 17.64 -14.36 -10.44
C ASN A 474 18.62 -13.36 -9.79
N THR A 475 18.21 -12.09 -9.73
CA THR A 475 19.00 -10.97 -9.21
C THR A 475 18.12 -10.08 -8.32
N SER A 476 18.74 -9.36 -7.39
CA SER A 476 18.05 -8.44 -6.46
C SER A 476 17.32 -7.28 -7.14
N PHE A 477 17.68 -6.97 -8.38
CA PHE A 477 17.02 -5.99 -9.26
C PHE A 477 17.03 -6.44 -10.72
N SER A 478 16.23 -5.78 -11.56
CA SER A 478 16.30 -5.88 -13.02
C SER A 478 15.98 -4.54 -13.69
N TYR A 479 16.45 -4.35 -14.92
CA TYR A 479 16.06 -3.24 -15.79
C TYR A 479 14.93 -3.69 -16.72
N LEU A 480 13.85 -2.93 -16.77
CA LEU A 480 12.76 -3.06 -17.73
C LEU A 480 12.91 -1.96 -18.77
N VAL A 481 12.85 -2.29 -20.06
CA VAL A 481 13.03 -1.29 -21.14
C VAL A 481 11.82 -1.32 -22.07
N ALA A 482 11.16 -0.17 -22.26
CA ALA A 482 9.96 -0.02 -23.08
C ALA A 482 9.98 1.31 -23.86
N SER A 483 9.18 1.44 -24.92
CA SER A 483 8.90 2.75 -25.52
C SER A 483 8.20 3.66 -24.51
N ALA A 484 8.48 4.96 -24.59
CA ALA A 484 7.77 6.01 -23.87
C ALA A 484 6.89 6.86 -24.81
N VAL A 485 6.63 6.39 -26.04
CA VAL A 485 5.74 7.04 -27.00
C VAL A 485 4.27 6.69 -26.68
N PRO A 486 3.38 7.69 -26.48
CA PRO A 486 1.96 7.42 -26.19
C PRO A 486 1.28 6.57 -27.26
N GLY A 487 0.59 5.51 -26.84
CA GLY A 487 -0.09 4.54 -27.72
C GLY A 487 0.82 3.43 -28.29
N GLN A 488 2.14 3.55 -28.17
CA GLN A 488 3.10 2.60 -28.74
C GLN A 488 3.48 1.51 -27.71
N ASN A 489 2.70 0.43 -27.67
CA ASN A 489 2.87 -0.68 -26.72
C ASN A 489 4.09 -1.59 -27.04
N LEU A 490 5.29 -1.02 -27.21
CA LEU A 490 6.55 -1.72 -27.50
C LEU A 490 7.38 -1.91 -26.22
N TYR A 491 7.62 -3.16 -25.83
CA TYR A 491 8.44 -3.57 -24.68
C TYR A 491 9.66 -4.37 -25.16
N PHE A 492 10.86 -3.82 -24.99
CA PHE A 492 12.11 -4.42 -25.46
C PHE A 492 12.58 -5.60 -24.59
N GLY A 493 12.24 -5.59 -23.30
CA GLY A 493 12.44 -6.73 -22.40
C GLY A 493 12.74 -6.37 -20.94
N SER A 494 12.95 -7.41 -20.14
CA SER A 494 13.59 -7.34 -18.82
C SER A 494 15.01 -7.86 -18.92
N PHE A 495 15.94 -7.22 -18.22
CA PHE A 495 17.37 -7.48 -18.29
C PHE A 495 18.01 -7.44 -16.88
N CYS A 496 18.96 -8.34 -16.63
CA CYS A 496 19.77 -8.38 -15.40
C CYS A 496 21.27 -8.42 -15.75
N SER A 497 22.15 -8.13 -14.79
CA SER A 497 23.61 -8.25 -14.98
C SER A 497 24.07 -9.71 -15.09
N GLY A 498 25.21 -9.94 -15.74
CA GLY A 498 25.86 -11.26 -15.84
C GLY A 498 25.58 -12.05 -17.11
N GLY A 499 25.24 -11.37 -18.22
CA GLY A 499 24.94 -11.98 -19.52
C GLY A 499 25.96 -11.70 -20.61
N SER A 500 25.47 -11.29 -21.79
CA SER A 500 26.28 -11.13 -23.01
C SER A 500 25.89 -9.97 -23.92
N ILE A 501 24.81 -9.23 -23.59
CA ILE A 501 24.43 -8.00 -24.29
C ILE A 501 25.32 -6.86 -23.79
N GLU A 502 26.10 -6.27 -24.69
CA GLU A 502 27.03 -5.16 -24.40
C GLU A 502 26.44 -3.79 -24.70
N GLN A 503 25.38 -3.73 -25.51
CA GLN A 503 24.69 -2.49 -25.85
C GLN A 503 23.26 -2.78 -26.31
N ILE A 504 22.33 -1.90 -25.95
CA ILE A 504 20.98 -1.85 -26.53
C ILE A 504 20.81 -0.47 -27.14
N GLN A 505 20.67 -0.40 -28.46
CA GLN A 505 20.31 0.81 -29.18
C GLN A 505 18.80 0.80 -29.45
N VAL A 506 18.14 1.94 -29.32
CA VAL A 506 16.69 2.11 -29.54
C VAL A 506 16.41 3.39 -30.32
N LYS A 507 15.40 3.32 -31.20
CA LYS A 507 15.10 4.36 -32.20
C LYS A 507 14.67 5.71 -31.63
N GLU A 508 13.89 5.68 -30.56
CA GLU A 508 12.98 6.75 -30.15
C GLU A 508 12.96 6.95 -28.61
N ASN A 509 11.95 7.65 -28.09
CA ASN A 509 11.75 7.84 -26.65
C ASN A 509 11.54 6.50 -25.95
N ILE A 510 12.28 6.25 -24.87
CA ILE A 510 12.12 5.04 -24.05
C ILE A 510 12.00 5.35 -22.56
N SER A 511 11.37 4.41 -21.84
CA SER A 511 11.46 4.30 -20.40
C SER A 511 12.44 3.16 -20.04
N VAL A 512 13.29 3.43 -19.07
CA VAL A 512 14.12 2.42 -18.39
C VAL A 512 13.65 2.40 -16.94
N THR A 513 13.08 1.29 -16.48
CA THR A 513 12.66 1.12 -15.09
C THR A 513 13.56 0.13 -14.38
N LEU A 514 14.30 0.59 -13.37
CA LEU A 514 14.93 -0.29 -12.39
C LEU A 514 13.85 -0.79 -11.43
N ARG A 515 13.58 -2.08 -11.45
CA ARG A 515 12.72 -2.77 -10.47
C ARG A 515 13.58 -3.49 -9.45
N THR A 516 13.34 -3.29 -8.16
CA THR A 516 13.99 -4.07 -7.08
C THR A 516 13.06 -5.15 -6.52
N PHE A 517 13.67 -6.25 -6.08
CA PHE A 517 12.97 -7.40 -5.49
C PHE A 517 13.44 -7.67 -4.05
N ALA A 518 14.66 -7.26 -3.68
CA ALA A 518 15.24 -7.48 -2.36
C ALA A 518 15.31 -6.18 -1.52
N PRO A 519 15.05 -6.22 -0.20
CA PRO A 519 15.09 -5.03 0.65
C PRO A 519 16.51 -4.45 0.80
N ASN A 520 17.54 -5.31 0.76
CA ASN A 520 18.94 -4.91 0.99
C ASN A 520 19.63 -4.27 -0.23
N PHE A 521 18.85 -3.85 -1.24
CA PHE A 521 19.35 -3.27 -2.49
C PHE A 521 20.30 -2.07 -2.28
N GLN A 522 20.20 -1.32 -1.17
CA GLN A 522 21.10 -0.22 -0.82
C GLN A 522 22.59 -0.56 -1.01
N HIS A 523 23.04 -1.75 -0.57
CA HIS A 523 24.43 -2.20 -0.70
C HIS A 523 24.82 -2.59 -2.14
N GLU A 524 23.84 -2.84 -3.01
CA GLU A 524 24.05 -3.24 -4.40
C GLU A 524 23.83 -2.09 -5.41
N SER A 525 23.40 -0.92 -4.94
CA SER A 525 23.34 0.32 -5.73
C SER A 525 24.66 0.65 -6.44
N ALA A 526 25.82 0.34 -5.84
CA ALA A 526 27.13 0.50 -6.47
C ALA A 526 27.39 -0.45 -7.68
N LYS A 527 26.54 -1.47 -7.89
CA LYS A 527 26.55 -2.35 -9.07
C LYS A 527 25.64 -1.85 -10.20
N GLN A 528 24.86 -0.79 -9.95
CA GLN A 528 23.99 -0.15 -10.92
C GLN A 528 24.77 0.88 -11.74
N ASP A 529 25.40 0.43 -12.83
CA ASP A 529 25.96 1.33 -13.84
C ASP A 529 25.44 0.98 -15.24
N LEU A 530 24.53 1.84 -15.72
CA LEU A 530 23.93 1.81 -17.03
C LEU A 530 24.01 3.21 -17.63
N THR A 531 24.87 3.40 -18.63
CA THR A 531 25.09 4.70 -19.26
C THR A 531 24.25 4.88 -20.51
N VAL A 532 23.53 5.99 -20.59
CA VAL A 532 22.82 6.47 -21.79
C VAL A 532 23.73 7.40 -22.58
N SER A 533 23.69 7.25 -23.91
CA SER A 533 24.30 8.19 -24.86
C SER A 533 23.39 8.41 -26.07
N PHE A 534 23.48 9.59 -26.69
CA PHE A 534 22.63 9.99 -27.81
C PHE A 534 23.36 9.78 -29.13
N ILE A 535 22.89 8.83 -29.93
CA ILE A 535 23.48 8.45 -31.21
C ILE A 535 22.71 9.03 -32.40
N PRO A 536 23.31 9.10 -33.61
CA PRO A 536 22.58 9.43 -34.83
C PRO A 536 21.37 8.50 -35.03
N HIS A 537 20.32 9.03 -35.64
CA HIS A 537 19.09 8.27 -35.90
C HIS A 537 19.33 7.07 -36.84
N PHE A 538 18.75 5.92 -36.49
CA PHE A 538 18.73 4.69 -37.30
C PHE A 538 17.28 4.20 -37.51
N LYS A 539 17.05 3.29 -38.47
CA LYS A 539 15.70 3.01 -39.00
C LYS A 539 14.94 1.94 -38.22
N GLU A 540 15.68 0.95 -37.75
CA GLU A 540 15.25 -0.19 -36.96
C GLU A 540 14.70 0.27 -35.59
N GLU A 541 13.77 -0.47 -34.98
CA GLU A 541 13.21 -0.09 -33.67
C GLU A 541 14.23 -0.28 -32.53
N SER A 542 15.06 -1.33 -32.64
CA SER A 542 16.20 -1.56 -31.75
C SER A 542 17.30 -2.42 -32.36
N VAL A 543 18.53 -2.21 -31.88
CA VAL A 543 19.71 -3.01 -32.22
C VAL A 543 20.40 -3.48 -30.95
N PHE A 544 20.60 -4.79 -30.81
CA PHE A 544 21.27 -5.42 -29.68
C PHE A 544 22.69 -5.83 -30.07
N THR A 545 23.72 -5.26 -29.44
CA THR A 545 25.11 -5.74 -29.59
C THR A 545 25.36 -6.85 -28.59
N VAL A 546 25.72 -8.03 -29.08
CA VAL A 546 25.89 -9.25 -28.28
C VAL A 546 27.28 -9.84 -28.51
N THR A 547 28.01 -10.04 -27.42
CA THR A 547 29.32 -10.72 -27.42
C THR A 547 29.23 -11.89 -26.44
N PRO A 548 28.89 -13.11 -26.94
CA PRO A 548 28.67 -14.29 -26.12
C PRO A 548 29.90 -14.69 -25.28
N ASP A 549 29.66 -15.44 -24.21
CA ASP A 549 30.72 -16.15 -23.49
C ASP A 549 30.92 -17.57 -24.02
N THR A 550 32.15 -18.05 -23.92
CA THR A 550 32.64 -19.38 -24.25
C THR A 550 31.99 -20.53 -23.48
N LYS A 551 31.42 -20.27 -22.29
CA LYS A 551 30.91 -21.32 -21.39
C LYS A 551 29.41 -21.53 -21.46
N ASN A 552 28.64 -20.58 -22.01
CA ASN A 552 27.20 -20.50 -21.83
C ASN A 552 26.47 -20.29 -23.18
N LYS A 553 25.28 -20.86 -23.30
CA LYS A 553 24.34 -20.50 -24.37
C LYS A 553 23.71 -19.15 -24.05
N VAL A 554 23.74 -18.22 -25.01
CA VAL A 554 23.07 -16.92 -24.92
C VAL A 554 21.71 -17.03 -25.60
N TYR A 555 20.64 -16.98 -24.82
CA TYR A 555 19.27 -16.97 -25.30
C TYR A 555 18.83 -15.53 -25.62
N LEU A 556 18.18 -15.35 -26.76
CA LEU A 556 17.74 -14.05 -27.29
C LEU A 556 16.34 -14.19 -27.89
N ARG A 557 15.42 -13.29 -27.50
CA ARG A 557 14.05 -13.24 -28.02
C ARG A 557 13.65 -11.87 -28.53
N THR A 558 12.73 -11.86 -29.49
CA THR A 558 12.07 -10.64 -29.99
C THR A 558 11.40 -9.85 -28.86
N PRO A 559 11.42 -8.49 -28.94
CA PRO A 559 10.55 -7.63 -28.14
C PRO A 559 9.08 -8.06 -28.12
N ASN A 560 8.35 -7.62 -27.10
CA ASN A 560 6.92 -7.89 -26.90
C ASN A 560 6.51 -9.38 -26.82
N TRP A 561 7.39 -10.32 -26.47
CA TRP A 561 7.13 -11.78 -26.43
C TRP A 561 5.67 -12.22 -26.21
N ASP A 562 5.03 -11.79 -25.11
CA ASP A 562 3.66 -12.21 -24.71
C ASP A 562 2.53 -11.64 -25.60
N ARG A 563 2.86 -10.77 -26.55
CA ARG A 563 1.97 -10.09 -27.52
C ARG A 563 2.53 -10.06 -28.96
N GLY A 564 3.66 -10.72 -29.18
CA GLY A 564 4.48 -10.67 -30.39
C GLY A 564 5.02 -9.28 -30.79
N LEU A 565 6.01 -9.28 -31.68
CA LEU A 565 6.64 -8.07 -32.21
C LEU A 565 5.57 -7.16 -32.87
N PRO A 566 5.61 -5.82 -32.70
CA PRO A 566 4.61 -4.93 -33.31
C PRO A 566 4.56 -4.99 -34.83
N SER A 567 3.45 -4.52 -35.40
CA SER A 567 3.27 -4.43 -36.85
C SER A 567 4.35 -3.58 -37.51
N LEU A 568 4.90 -4.07 -38.62
CA LEU A 568 5.95 -3.42 -39.44
C LEU A 568 7.26 -3.04 -38.69
N ALA A 569 7.43 -3.48 -37.45
CA ALA A 569 8.64 -3.25 -36.68
C ALA A 569 9.82 -4.09 -37.19
N SER A 570 11.04 -3.57 -37.03
CA SER A 570 12.28 -4.30 -37.31
C SER A 570 13.26 -4.23 -36.13
N VAL A 571 13.95 -5.33 -35.87
CA VAL A 571 14.87 -5.51 -34.73
C VAL A 571 16.08 -6.32 -35.18
N SER A 572 17.27 -5.88 -34.77
CA SER A 572 18.53 -6.48 -35.22
C SER A 572 19.44 -6.88 -34.06
N TRP A 573 20.19 -7.96 -34.24
CA TRP A 573 21.23 -8.43 -33.32
C TRP A 573 22.58 -8.46 -34.02
N ASN A 574 23.55 -7.72 -33.50
CA ASN A 574 24.94 -7.72 -33.96
C ASN A 574 25.73 -8.67 -33.06
N ILE A 575 26.03 -9.87 -33.56
CA ILE A 575 26.65 -10.96 -32.78
C ILE A 575 28.14 -11.00 -33.11
N SER A 576 28.98 -10.72 -32.12
CA SER A 576 30.44 -10.74 -32.30
C SER A 576 31.01 -12.15 -32.13
N VAL A 577 32.01 -12.50 -32.94
CA VAL A 577 32.65 -13.83 -32.94
C VAL A 577 34.18 -13.67 -32.85
N PRO A 578 34.83 -14.16 -31.78
CA PRO A 578 36.29 -14.15 -31.66
C PRO A 578 36.99 -14.97 -32.75
N ARG A 579 38.12 -14.48 -33.27
CA ARG A 579 38.83 -15.05 -34.43
C ARG A 579 39.25 -16.53 -34.27
N ASN A 580 39.43 -16.99 -33.04
CA ASN A 580 39.82 -18.34 -32.65
C ASN A 580 38.62 -19.23 -32.28
N GLN A 581 37.39 -18.80 -32.56
CA GLN A 581 36.15 -19.47 -32.21
C GLN A 581 35.21 -19.52 -33.42
N VAL A 582 34.11 -20.27 -33.26
CA VAL A 582 33.03 -20.40 -34.23
C VAL A 582 31.72 -20.23 -33.46
N ALA A 583 30.80 -19.41 -33.95
CA ALA A 583 29.47 -19.29 -33.36
C ALA A 583 28.51 -20.30 -33.97
N CYS A 584 27.82 -21.07 -33.14
CA CYS A 584 26.65 -21.85 -33.55
C CYS A 584 25.39 -21.04 -33.26
N LEU A 585 24.56 -20.80 -34.27
CA LEU A 585 23.25 -20.17 -34.19
C LEU A 585 22.17 -21.25 -34.28
N THR A 586 21.13 -21.19 -33.44
CA THR A 586 20.02 -22.16 -33.48
C THR A 586 18.71 -21.52 -33.01
N PHE A 587 17.62 -21.81 -33.72
CA PHE A 587 16.27 -21.37 -33.40
C PHE A 587 15.54 -22.43 -32.57
N LEU A 588 14.66 -22.03 -31.64
CA LEU A 588 14.00 -22.99 -30.74
C LEU A 588 12.75 -23.64 -31.37
N LYS A 589 12.03 -22.91 -32.24
CA LYS A 589 10.89 -23.43 -33.02
C LYS A 589 11.35 -23.83 -34.43
N GLU A 590 10.64 -24.77 -35.05
CA GLU A 590 10.81 -25.09 -36.48
C GLU A 590 10.15 -24.05 -37.41
N ARG A 591 9.08 -23.38 -36.95
CA ARG A 591 8.36 -22.31 -37.67
C ARG A 591 7.88 -21.26 -36.68
N THR A 592 7.64 -20.03 -37.15
CA THR A 592 7.12 -18.95 -36.28
C THR A 592 5.63 -19.12 -35.98
N GLY A 593 4.82 -19.38 -37.02
CA GLY A 593 3.36 -19.36 -36.97
C GLY A 593 2.73 -17.98 -37.28
N VAL A 594 3.52 -16.99 -37.69
CA VAL A 594 3.01 -15.68 -38.17
C VAL A 594 2.22 -15.86 -39.46
N VAL A 595 1.19 -15.04 -39.67
CA VAL A 595 0.47 -14.92 -40.95
C VAL A 595 0.14 -13.46 -41.20
N CYS A 596 0.48 -12.96 -42.39
CA CYS A 596 0.54 -11.55 -42.73
C CYS A 596 -0.71 -11.07 -43.48
N GLN A 597 -1.32 -9.99 -42.98
CA GLN A 597 -2.42 -9.30 -43.66
C GLN A 597 -1.88 -8.27 -44.67
N THR A 598 -0.81 -7.55 -44.33
CA THR A 598 -0.10 -6.60 -45.21
C THR A 598 1.39 -6.57 -44.90
N GLY A 599 2.23 -6.28 -45.90
CA GLY A 599 3.68 -6.43 -45.78
C GLY A 599 4.12 -7.90 -45.84
N ARG A 600 5.36 -8.19 -45.43
CA ARG A 600 5.95 -9.54 -45.33
C ARG A 600 6.91 -9.59 -44.15
N ALA A 601 6.94 -10.71 -43.43
CA ALA A 601 7.87 -10.93 -42.32
C ALA A 601 9.12 -11.67 -42.81
N PHE A 602 10.30 -11.12 -42.55
CA PHE A 602 11.57 -11.69 -42.99
C PHE A 602 12.59 -11.80 -41.87
N MET A 603 13.51 -12.75 -42.01
CA MET A 603 14.75 -12.80 -41.25
C MET A 603 15.92 -12.78 -42.23
N ILE A 604 16.90 -11.91 -41.98
CA ILE A 604 18.11 -11.78 -42.79
C ILE A 604 19.32 -12.07 -41.90
N ILE A 605 20.18 -13.01 -42.31
CA ILE A 605 21.42 -13.35 -41.62
C ILE A 605 22.60 -12.97 -42.51
N GLN A 606 23.49 -12.12 -42.01
CA GLN A 606 24.58 -11.52 -42.81
C GLN A 606 25.92 -11.58 -42.08
N GLU A 607 26.89 -12.34 -42.60
CA GLU A 607 28.24 -12.40 -42.04
C GLU A 607 29.12 -11.25 -42.58
N GLN A 608 29.72 -10.45 -41.69
CA GLN A 608 30.35 -9.14 -42.00
C GLN A 608 31.51 -9.17 -43.02
N ARG A 609 32.01 -10.36 -43.39
CA ARG A 609 33.07 -10.55 -44.40
C ARG A 609 32.65 -11.33 -45.63
N ALA A 610 31.53 -12.05 -45.58
CA ALA A 610 31.12 -12.93 -46.66
C ALA A 610 30.38 -12.18 -47.77
N HIS A 611 29.79 -11.01 -47.44
CA HIS A 611 28.88 -10.22 -48.28
C HIS A 611 27.61 -10.95 -48.79
N ALA A 612 27.50 -12.26 -48.59
CA ALA A 612 26.26 -13.01 -48.78
C ALA A 612 25.25 -12.69 -47.66
N GLU A 613 24.01 -12.47 -48.06
CA GLU A 613 22.85 -12.33 -47.18
C GLU A 613 21.96 -13.58 -47.32
N GLU A 614 21.73 -14.30 -46.22
CA GLU A 614 20.76 -15.38 -46.18
C GLU A 614 19.40 -14.80 -45.76
N ILE A 615 18.44 -14.74 -46.69
CA ILE A 615 17.10 -14.19 -46.46
C ILE A 615 16.09 -15.33 -46.34
N PHE A 616 15.26 -15.30 -45.29
CA PHE A 616 14.23 -16.29 -44.99
C PHE A 616 12.85 -15.64 -44.85
N SER A 617 11.82 -16.26 -45.43
CA SER A 617 10.40 -15.85 -45.32
C SER A 617 9.77 -16.46 -44.08
N LEU A 618 9.51 -15.65 -43.05
CA LEU A 618 9.09 -16.15 -41.74
C LEU A 618 7.65 -16.70 -41.68
N GLU A 619 6.87 -16.45 -42.72
CA GLU A 619 5.47 -16.88 -42.89
C GLU A 619 5.35 -18.29 -43.50
N GLU A 620 6.17 -18.61 -44.50
CA GLU A 620 6.04 -19.83 -45.32
C GLU A 620 7.11 -20.88 -45.02
N GLU A 621 8.34 -20.44 -44.73
CA GLU A 621 9.52 -21.32 -44.68
C GLU A 621 9.73 -21.96 -43.29
N VAL A 622 10.55 -23.02 -43.29
CA VAL A 622 11.07 -23.63 -42.06
C VAL A 622 12.29 -22.84 -41.60
N LEU A 623 12.37 -22.52 -40.31
CA LEU A 623 13.50 -21.81 -39.74
C LEU A 623 14.80 -22.60 -39.96
N PRO A 624 15.93 -21.92 -40.25
CA PRO A 624 17.14 -22.60 -40.67
C PRO A 624 17.72 -23.51 -39.58
N LYS A 625 18.22 -24.67 -40.02
CA LYS A 625 18.90 -25.66 -39.17
C LYS A 625 20.15 -25.04 -38.52
N PRO A 626 20.63 -25.60 -37.38
CA PRO A 626 21.81 -25.10 -36.67
C PRO A 626 22.99 -24.79 -37.60
N SER A 627 23.41 -23.52 -37.65
CA SER A 627 24.40 -23.02 -38.60
C SER A 627 25.62 -22.46 -37.87
N PHE A 628 26.78 -22.51 -38.55
CA PHE A 628 28.07 -22.12 -37.99
C PHE A 628 28.62 -20.87 -38.70
N ARG A 629 29.04 -19.87 -37.93
CA ARG A 629 29.60 -18.60 -38.42
C ARG A 629 31.02 -18.42 -37.89
N TYR A 630 31.93 -17.96 -38.76
CA TYR A 630 33.37 -17.83 -38.47
C TYR A 630 33.80 -16.39 -38.20
N HIS A 631 32.90 -15.44 -38.45
CA HIS A 631 33.08 -14.01 -38.20
C HIS A 631 31.82 -13.44 -37.53
N SER A 632 31.94 -12.20 -37.03
CA SER A 632 30.78 -11.44 -36.53
C SER A 632 29.69 -11.34 -37.61
N PHE A 633 28.44 -11.49 -37.20
CA PHE A 633 27.29 -11.55 -38.10
C PHE A 633 26.07 -10.83 -37.52
N TRP A 634 25.20 -10.40 -38.41
CA TRP A 634 23.92 -9.78 -38.09
C TRP A 634 22.81 -10.81 -38.22
N VAL A 635 21.81 -10.70 -37.35
CA VAL A 635 20.48 -11.32 -37.50
C VAL A 635 19.47 -10.18 -37.44
N ASN A 636 18.81 -9.89 -38.55
CA ASN A 636 17.84 -8.80 -38.66
C ASN A 636 16.46 -9.43 -38.88
N ILE A 637 15.47 -9.06 -38.06
CA ILE A 637 14.10 -9.58 -38.14
C ILE A 637 13.16 -8.41 -38.43
N SER A 638 12.34 -8.51 -39.47
CA SER A 638 11.26 -7.58 -39.79
C SER A 638 9.90 -8.28 -39.70
N ASN A 639 8.90 -7.56 -39.20
CA ASN A 639 7.53 -8.03 -39.12
C ASN A 639 6.66 -7.47 -40.26
N CYS A 640 5.58 -8.17 -40.56
CA CYS A 640 4.45 -7.67 -41.35
C CYS A 640 3.40 -7.02 -40.44
N SER A 641 2.20 -6.76 -40.96
CA SER A 641 0.98 -6.63 -40.14
C SER A 641 0.40 -8.02 -39.90
N PRO A 642 0.53 -8.61 -38.70
CA PRO A 642 0.03 -9.96 -38.44
C PRO A 642 -1.51 -9.99 -38.34
N MET A 643 -2.12 -11.11 -38.75
CA MET A 643 -3.52 -11.40 -38.42
C MET A 643 -3.69 -11.63 -36.90
N SER A 644 -4.92 -11.42 -36.40
CA SER A 644 -5.24 -11.60 -34.98
C SER A 644 -4.93 -13.03 -34.52
N GLY A 645 -4.17 -13.17 -33.43
CA GLY A 645 -3.70 -14.47 -32.92
C GLY A 645 -2.59 -15.14 -33.76
N LYS A 646 -2.05 -14.48 -34.80
CA LYS A 646 -0.96 -14.97 -35.66
C LYS A 646 0.25 -14.01 -35.62
N GLN A 647 0.65 -13.66 -34.40
CA GLN A 647 1.71 -12.70 -34.10
C GLN A 647 3.10 -13.32 -34.29
N LEU A 648 4.12 -12.47 -34.49
CA LEU A 648 5.50 -12.92 -34.64
C LEU A 648 6.23 -12.93 -33.28
N ASP A 649 6.52 -14.12 -32.76
CA ASP A 649 7.44 -14.34 -31.64
C ASP A 649 8.57 -15.29 -32.07
N LEU A 650 9.83 -14.88 -31.84
CA LEU A 650 11.00 -15.65 -32.26
C LEU A 650 12.07 -15.64 -31.17
N LEU A 651 12.51 -16.85 -30.79
CA LEU A 651 13.51 -17.14 -29.76
C LEU A 651 14.59 -18.04 -30.36
N PHE A 652 15.84 -17.60 -30.21
CA PHE A 652 17.03 -18.27 -30.69
C PHE A 652 18.12 -18.26 -29.63
N TRP A 653 19.15 -19.07 -29.83
CA TRP A 653 20.34 -19.05 -28.98
C TRP A 653 21.63 -19.12 -29.80
N VAL A 654 22.70 -18.60 -29.18
CA VAL A 654 24.06 -18.61 -29.72
C VAL A 654 25.01 -19.25 -28.72
N SER A 655 25.95 -20.08 -29.19
CA SER A 655 27.10 -20.53 -28.39
C SER A 655 28.40 -20.42 -29.17
N LEU A 656 29.50 -20.07 -28.49
CA LEU A 656 30.83 -20.07 -29.08
C LEU A 656 31.54 -21.40 -28.79
N THR A 657 32.06 -22.05 -29.83
CA THR A 657 32.94 -23.23 -29.73
C THR A 657 34.37 -22.85 -30.14
N PRO A 658 35.41 -23.48 -29.57
CA PRO A 658 36.79 -23.26 -30.01
C PRO A 658 36.97 -23.73 -31.46
N ARG A 659 37.62 -22.92 -32.30
CA ARG A 659 37.89 -23.27 -33.69
C ARG A 659 38.94 -24.37 -33.74
N THR A 660 38.54 -25.58 -34.13
CA THR A 660 39.47 -26.68 -34.39
C THR A 660 40.39 -26.31 -35.54
N THR A 661 41.63 -25.92 -35.22
CA THR A 661 42.72 -25.88 -36.20
C THR A 661 42.95 -27.29 -36.73
N ASP A 662 42.86 -27.48 -38.04
CA ASP A 662 42.79 -28.80 -38.63
C ASP A 662 44.15 -29.53 -38.52
N LEU A 663 44.26 -30.36 -37.48
CA LEU A 663 45.50 -31.07 -37.12
C LEU A 663 45.94 -32.02 -38.25
N THR A 664 45.02 -32.42 -39.13
CA THR A 664 45.30 -33.28 -40.29
C THR A 664 46.35 -32.66 -41.22
N VAL A 665 46.34 -31.34 -41.43
CA VAL A 665 47.28 -30.65 -42.33
C VAL A 665 48.72 -30.68 -41.78
N ILE A 666 48.86 -30.57 -40.45
CA ILE A 666 50.16 -30.71 -39.77
C ILE A 666 50.64 -32.17 -39.81
N ILE A 667 49.72 -33.13 -39.68
CA ILE A 667 50.06 -34.56 -39.77
C ILE A 667 50.45 -34.95 -41.21
N LEU A 668 49.74 -34.50 -42.24
CA LEU A 668 50.09 -34.78 -43.65
C LEU A 668 51.46 -34.23 -44.04
N THR A 669 51.80 -33.01 -43.61
CA THR A 669 53.12 -32.42 -43.89
C THR A 669 54.26 -33.16 -43.18
N VAL A 670 54.04 -33.64 -41.95
CA VAL A 670 55.03 -34.48 -41.22
C VAL A 670 55.15 -35.88 -41.82
N VAL A 671 54.05 -36.54 -42.17
CA VAL A 671 54.04 -37.90 -42.74
C VAL A 671 54.66 -37.93 -44.14
N GLY A 672 54.40 -36.93 -44.98
CA GLY A 672 55.03 -36.80 -46.30
C GLY A 672 56.55 -36.68 -46.23
N GLY A 673 57.08 -35.88 -45.29
CA GLY A 673 58.52 -35.77 -45.05
C GLY A 673 59.15 -37.05 -44.47
N GLY A 674 58.44 -37.74 -43.57
CA GLY A 674 58.92 -38.96 -42.91
C GLY A 674 59.18 -40.12 -43.88
N ALA A 675 58.32 -40.31 -44.88
CA ALA A 675 58.46 -41.38 -45.86
C ALA A 675 59.74 -41.23 -46.72
N LEU A 676 60.03 -40.00 -47.18
CA LEU A 676 61.23 -39.71 -47.98
C LEU A 676 62.53 -39.95 -47.20
N LEU A 677 62.57 -39.56 -45.93
CA LEU A 677 63.73 -39.82 -45.06
C LEU A 677 63.99 -41.31 -44.82
N LEU A 678 62.93 -42.11 -44.65
CA LEU A 678 63.07 -43.56 -44.47
C LEU A 678 63.56 -44.27 -45.73
N PHE A 679 63.08 -43.86 -46.92
CA PHE A 679 63.62 -44.37 -48.19
C PHE A 679 65.09 -43.99 -48.37
N ALA A 680 65.47 -42.74 -48.08
CA ALA A 680 66.86 -42.29 -48.18
C ALA A 680 67.81 -43.08 -47.25
N LEU A 681 67.43 -43.30 -45.99
CA LEU A 681 68.20 -44.13 -45.06
C LEU A 681 68.30 -45.59 -45.54
N GLY A 682 67.21 -46.15 -46.08
CA GLY A 682 67.20 -47.51 -46.63
C GLY A 682 68.24 -47.71 -47.74
N PHE A 683 68.30 -46.80 -48.71
CA PHE A 683 69.29 -46.83 -49.79
C PHE A 683 70.73 -46.72 -49.26
N ILE A 684 71.00 -45.82 -48.32
CA ILE A 684 72.34 -45.64 -47.72
C ILE A 684 72.79 -46.90 -46.96
N ILE A 685 71.89 -47.52 -46.17
CA ILE A 685 72.21 -48.71 -45.37
C ILE A 685 72.49 -49.93 -46.27
N CYS A 686 71.81 -50.07 -47.41
CA CYS A 686 72.10 -51.12 -48.39
C CYS A 686 73.50 -51.01 -49.00
N PHE A 687 73.97 -49.80 -49.34
CA PHE A 687 75.30 -49.61 -49.93
C PHE A 687 76.44 -49.80 -48.92
N VAL A 688 76.29 -49.32 -47.68
CA VAL A 688 77.39 -49.32 -46.69
C VAL A 688 77.72 -50.74 -46.17
N LYS A 689 76.79 -51.70 -46.25
CA LYS A 689 76.97 -53.04 -45.64
C LYS A 689 77.97 -53.96 -46.36
N LYS A 690 78.44 -53.63 -47.58
CA LYS A 690 79.29 -54.55 -48.38
C LYS A 690 80.80 -54.46 -48.10
N ASN A 691 81.34 -53.31 -47.68
CA ASN A 691 82.80 -53.07 -47.63
C ASN A 691 83.31 -52.39 -46.34
N LYS A 692 83.61 -53.16 -45.28
CA LYS A 692 84.68 -52.83 -44.28
C LYS A 692 85.32 -54.09 -43.69
N LYS A 693 86.66 -54.11 -43.64
CA LYS A 693 87.47 -55.10 -42.89
C LYS A 693 88.71 -54.41 -42.31
N LYS A 694 88.99 -54.63 -41.01
CA LYS A 694 90.21 -54.23 -40.26
C LYS A 694 90.46 -52.71 -40.07
N LYS A 695 91.21 -52.22 -39.06
CA LYS A 695 91.37 -52.57 -37.61
C LYS A 695 92.35 -51.55 -36.96
N ILE A 696 92.22 -51.24 -35.64
CA ILE A 696 93.33 -50.90 -34.69
C ILE A 696 94.04 -49.51 -34.90
N THR A 697 94.48 -48.67 -33.93
CA THR A 697 94.38 -48.58 -32.43
C THR A 697 94.72 -47.17 -31.88
N LYS A 698 94.28 -46.88 -30.62
CA LYS A 698 94.88 -46.01 -29.56
C LYS A 698 95.00 -44.48 -29.78
N GLY A 699 94.72 -43.71 -28.70
CA GLY A 699 95.03 -42.26 -28.50
C GLY A 699 96.15 -42.07 -27.45
N PRO A 700 96.15 -41.08 -26.53
CA PRO A 700 95.17 -40.02 -26.19
C PRO A 700 95.75 -38.59 -26.51
N ALA A 701 95.82 -37.49 -25.73
CA ALA A 701 95.41 -37.08 -24.35
C ALA A 701 95.48 -35.54 -24.13
N VAL A 702 94.75 -34.99 -23.13
CA VAL A 702 94.97 -33.68 -22.39
C VAL A 702 94.91 -32.36 -23.22
N GLY A 703 94.39 -31.20 -22.78
CA GLY A 703 93.58 -30.78 -21.62
C GLY A 703 94.16 -29.59 -20.80
N ILE A 704 93.47 -28.43 -20.67
CA ILE A 704 93.67 -27.40 -19.60
C ILE A 704 92.62 -26.24 -19.63
N TYR A 705 92.08 -25.90 -18.45
CA TYR A 705 91.45 -24.66 -17.91
C TYR A 705 90.58 -23.66 -18.74
N ASN A 706 89.26 -23.72 -18.48
CA ASN A 706 88.42 -22.77 -17.71
C ASN A 706 88.27 -21.26 -18.13
N GLY A 707 87.01 -20.79 -18.22
CA GLY A 707 86.61 -19.38 -18.38
C GLY A 707 85.09 -19.15 -18.27
N ASN A 708 84.64 -18.44 -17.23
CA ASN A 708 83.23 -18.15 -16.84
C ASN A 708 82.65 -16.97 -17.70
N VAL A 709 81.36 -16.61 -17.84
CA VAL A 709 80.17 -16.62 -16.94
C VAL A 709 78.82 -16.56 -17.75
N ASN A 710 77.77 -17.30 -17.31
CA ASN A 710 76.31 -17.16 -17.58
C ASN A 710 75.77 -17.13 -19.05
N THR A 711 74.61 -17.71 -19.41
CA THR A 711 73.28 -17.70 -18.73
C THR A 711 72.38 -18.94 -19.03
N GLN A 712 71.40 -19.15 -18.12
CA GLN A 712 70.09 -19.86 -18.26
C GLN A 712 69.95 -21.41 -18.28
N MET A 713 68.92 -21.85 -17.52
CA MET A 713 68.18 -23.14 -17.48
C MET A 713 68.89 -24.48 -17.19
N PRO A 714 68.26 -25.32 -16.33
CA PRO A 714 68.43 -26.78 -16.33
C PRO A 714 67.11 -27.55 -16.60
N MET A 715 67.23 -28.75 -17.16
CA MET A 715 66.15 -29.69 -17.47
C MET A 715 66.18 -30.94 -16.57
N GLN A 716 65.00 -31.41 -16.15
CA GLN A 716 64.54 -32.83 -16.11
C GLN A 716 65.43 -34.03 -15.66
N ARG A 717 64.76 -34.92 -14.89
CA ARG A 717 64.67 -36.41 -15.01
C ARG A 717 65.77 -37.36 -14.50
N LYS A 718 65.28 -38.39 -13.78
CA LYS A 718 65.31 -39.87 -14.08
C LYS A 718 64.03 -40.47 -13.43
N LYS A 719 63.23 -41.38 -14.03
CA LYS A 719 63.41 -42.82 -14.40
C LYS A 719 63.67 -43.72 -13.18
N PHE A 720 63.03 -44.90 -12.97
CA PHE A 720 62.53 -45.92 -13.93
C PHE A 720 61.48 -46.92 -13.32
N GLN A 721 60.50 -47.39 -14.13
CA GLN A 721 59.88 -48.77 -14.16
C GLN A 721 59.19 -49.40 -12.90
N LYS A 722 58.28 -50.41 -12.92
CA LYS A 722 57.63 -51.29 -13.94
C LYS A 722 56.35 -51.96 -13.37
N GLY A 723 55.32 -52.30 -14.16
CA GLY A 723 54.16 -53.11 -13.72
C GLY A 723 53.11 -53.42 -14.81
N ARG A 724 52.31 -54.50 -14.66
CA ARG A 724 51.20 -54.99 -15.52
C ARG A 724 50.04 -55.41 -14.57
N LYS A 725 48.78 -55.70 -14.93
CA LYS A 725 48.15 -56.34 -16.11
C LYS A 725 46.59 -56.23 -15.99
N ASP A 726 45.84 -56.29 -17.11
CA ASP A 726 44.44 -56.82 -17.29
C ASP A 726 43.26 -56.25 -16.41
N ASN A 727 41.96 -56.25 -16.78
CA ASN A 727 41.22 -56.33 -18.07
C ASN A 727 39.80 -55.69 -17.94
N ASP A 728 39.03 -55.60 -19.04
CA ASP A 728 37.66 -55.07 -19.24
C ASP A 728 36.61 -55.24 -18.11
N SER A 729 35.71 -54.25 -17.91
CA SER A 729 34.32 -54.27 -18.47
C SER A 729 33.33 -53.20 -17.92
N HIS A 730 32.38 -52.81 -18.79
CA HIS A 730 30.93 -52.50 -18.62
C HIS A 730 30.29 -52.34 -17.21
N VAL A 731 29.25 -51.50 -16.96
CA VAL A 731 28.61 -50.36 -17.68
C VAL A 731 27.67 -49.56 -16.71
N TYR A 732 27.10 -48.43 -17.14
CA TYR A 732 26.17 -47.49 -16.45
C TYR A 732 25.25 -47.98 -15.32
N ALA A 733 25.21 -47.21 -14.22
CA ALA A 733 24.01 -46.69 -13.52
C ALA A 733 24.44 -45.47 -12.65
N VAL A 734 24.00 -44.23 -12.93
CA VAL A 734 22.78 -43.57 -12.40
C VAL A 734 22.86 -43.15 -10.92
N ILE A 735 23.27 -41.89 -10.70
CA ILE A 735 22.55 -40.77 -10.01
C ILE A 735 21.38 -41.23 -9.10
N ASP A 736 21.23 -40.84 -7.83
CA ASP A 736 21.44 -39.49 -7.25
C ASP A 736 21.67 -39.44 -5.71
N ASP A 737 21.88 -38.21 -5.24
CA ASP A 737 21.44 -37.58 -3.98
C ASP A 737 21.96 -37.94 -2.57
N THR A 738 22.27 -36.84 -1.85
CA THR A 738 22.27 -36.64 -0.39
C THR A 738 23.07 -37.55 0.54
N MET A 739 23.96 -36.94 1.34
CA MET A 739 23.72 -36.64 2.77
C MET A 739 24.81 -35.68 3.29
N VAL A 740 24.67 -35.18 4.52
CA VAL A 740 25.39 -34.00 5.04
C VAL A 740 26.31 -34.37 6.22
N TYR A 741 27.31 -33.52 6.48
CA TYR A 741 28.31 -33.58 7.55
C TYR A 741 29.38 -34.67 7.38
N GLY A 742 30.64 -34.44 7.74
CA GLY A 742 31.25 -33.23 8.29
C GLY A 742 32.60 -33.57 8.93
N HIS A 743 33.30 -32.55 9.48
CA HIS A 743 34.54 -32.72 10.26
C HIS A 743 35.75 -33.18 9.38
N LEU A 744 37.04 -32.92 9.69
CA LEU A 744 37.68 -32.11 10.73
C LEU A 744 39.18 -31.85 10.33
N LEU A 745 39.85 -30.90 11.00
CA LEU A 745 41.33 -30.69 11.06
C LEU A 745 42.07 -30.25 9.77
N GLN A 746 43.35 -29.83 9.84
CA GLN A 746 43.94 -28.66 10.54
C GLN A 746 45.39 -28.41 10.06
N ASP A 747 45.90 -27.18 10.26
CA ASP A 747 47.33 -26.75 10.23
C ASP A 747 48.13 -26.94 8.91
N ALA A 748 49.14 -26.14 8.49
CA ALA A 748 49.74 -24.84 8.87
C ALA A 748 50.17 -24.13 7.54
N SER A 749 50.76 -22.93 7.42
CA SER A 749 51.55 -22.03 8.31
C SER A 749 51.55 -20.58 7.79
N GLY A 750 51.83 -19.58 8.65
CA GLY A 750 51.83 -18.11 8.33
C GLY A 750 53.08 -17.56 7.59
N PRO A 751 53.45 -16.25 7.68
CA PRO A 751 53.34 -15.40 8.90
C PRO A 751 53.04 -13.85 8.78
N PHE A 752 52.53 -13.26 9.89
CA PHE A 752 52.57 -11.82 10.34
C PHE A 752 51.96 -10.70 9.45
N ILE A 753 51.45 -9.54 9.93
CA ILE A 753 51.54 -8.77 11.21
C ILE A 753 50.12 -8.32 11.71
N GLN A 754 50.00 -8.01 13.02
CA GLN A 754 48.96 -7.25 13.80
C GLN A 754 47.79 -6.54 13.03
N ALA A 755 46.56 -6.42 13.55
CA ALA A 755 45.86 -6.93 14.76
C ALA A 755 44.32 -6.62 14.56
N GLU A 756 43.38 -6.52 15.51
CA GLU A 756 43.33 -6.55 16.99
C GLU A 756 41.88 -6.90 17.46
N VAL A 757 41.69 -7.48 18.66
CA VAL A 757 40.37 -7.85 19.23
C VAL A 757 40.39 -7.76 20.77
N ASP A 758 39.34 -7.23 21.40
CA ASP A 758 39.10 -7.36 22.85
C ASP A 758 37.77 -8.09 23.14
N THR A 759 37.63 -8.63 24.36
CA THR A 759 36.74 -9.75 24.68
C THR A 759 35.67 -9.37 25.71
N TYR A 760 34.47 -9.95 25.60
CA TYR A 760 33.40 -9.76 26.60
C TYR A 760 33.86 -10.19 28.00
N ARG A 761 33.93 -9.24 28.94
CA ARG A 761 34.09 -9.52 30.38
C ARG A 761 32.72 -9.73 31.05
N PRO A 762 32.55 -10.76 31.90
CA PRO A 762 31.41 -10.83 32.80
C PRO A 762 31.49 -9.77 33.90
N PHE A 763 30.34 -9.30 34.36
CA PHE A 763 30.22 -8.26 35.38
C PHE A 763 30.57 -8.79 36.78
N GLN A 764 31.38 -8.05 37.55
CA GLN A 764 31.65 -8.31 38.96
C GLN A 764 31.43 -7.04 39.78
N GLY A 765 30.32 -7.00 40.50
CA GLY A 765 29.94 -5.93 41.42
C GLY A 765 28.80 -6.42 42.32
N PRO A 766 28.68 -5.94 43.57
CA PRO A 766 27.67 -6.42 44.51
C PRO A 766 26.26 -6.04 44.03
N THR A 767 25.36 -7.04 44.00
CA THR A 767 23.94 -6.84 43.69
C THR A 767 23.21 -6.36 44.94
N GLY A 768 22.36 -5.33 44.81
CA GLY A 768 21.48 -4.84 45.88
C GLY A 768 20.02 -4.90 45.44
N ASP A 769 19.12 -5.20 46.37
CA ASP A 769 17.77 -5.72 46.06
C ASP A 769 16.72 -4.68 45.59
N PHE A 770 17.12 -3.44 45.26
CA PHE A 770 16.20 -2.39 44.81
C PHE A 770 16.74 -1.55 43.64
N PRO A 771 15.92 -1.22 42.63
CA PRO A 771 16.31 -0.36 41.51
C PRO A 771 16.38 1.13 41.92
N PRO A 772 17.31 1.93 41.35
CA PRO A 772 17.52 3.32 41.74
C PRO A 772 16.53 4.30 41.10
N SER A 773 16.15 5.34 41.87
CA SER A 773 15.36 6.48 41.40
C SER A 773 16.17 7.42 40.48
N PRO A 774 15.54 8.07 39.47
CA PRO A 774 16.23 9.02 38.60
C PRO A 774 16.58 10.35 39.29
N PRO A 775 17.68 11.04 38.89
CA PRO A 775 18.13 12.28 39.51
C PRO A 775 17.38 13.54 39.01
N PRO A 776 17.35 14.63 39.78
CA PRO A 776 16.74 15.90 39.38
C PRO A 776 17.63 16.72 38.43
N THR A 777 17.03 17.33 37.41
CA THR A 777 17.76 18.16 36.42
C THR A 777 17.74 19.64 36.82
N ASN A 778 18.91 20.23 37.03
CA ASN A 778 19.05 21.64 37.44
C ASN A 778 18.67 22.63 36.32
N SER A 779 17.85 23.62 36.65
CA SER A 779 17.63 24.83 35.85
C SER A 779 18.66 25.92 36.20
N ARG A 780 18.94 26.83 35.26
CA ARG A 780 19.95 27.90 35.40
C ARG A 780 19.26 29.23 35.74
N ALA A 781 19.68 29.88 36.84
CA ALA A 781 19.08 31.11 37.36
C ALA A 781 19.28 32.35 36.44
N PRO A 782 18.56 33.45 36.72
CA PRO A 782 19.21 34.50 37.54
C PRO A 782 18.41 35.00 38.76
N THR A 783 19.13 35.70 39.63
CA THR A 783 18.85 36.06 41.03
C THR A 783 17.92 37.27 41.23
N VAL A 784 17.19 37.37 42.37
CA VAL A 784 17.26 38.47 43.38
C VAL A 784 16.11 38.46 44.44
N LYS A 785 16.51 38.34 45.72
CA LYS A 785 15.87 38.79 47.01
C LYS A 785 14.71 38.04 47.72
N LEU A 786 14.82 38.15 49.06
CA LEU A 786 14.08 37.65 50.24
C LEU A 786 12.61 38.16 50.30
N ALA A 787 11.67 37.63 51.12
CA ALA A 787 11.80 37.21 52.54
C ALA A 787 10.81 36.11 53.03
N THR A 788 10.70 35.96 54.36
CA THR A 788 10.28 34.78 55.15
C THR A 788 8.83 34.80 55.66
N ASP A 789 8.17 33.63 55.81
CA ASP A 789 7.49 33.14 57.04
C ASP A 789 6.79 31.76 56.85
N GLU A 790 6.37 31.12 57.94
CA GLU A 790 5.89 29.71 58.01
C GLU A 790 4.53 29.58 58.80
N PRO A 791 4.01 28.38 59.15
CA PRO A 791 2.71 27.80 58.72
C PRO A 791 1.56 27.99 59.78
N PRO A 792 0.41 27.24 59.88
CA PRO A 792 -0.08 26.03 59.17
C PRO A 792 -1.59 26.10 58.72
N PRO A 793 -2.48 25.07 58.83
CA PRO A 793 -2.76 24.16 57.71
C PRO A 793 -4.26 23.90 57.33
N GLY A 794 -4.50 23.48 56.08
CA GLY A 794 -5.43 22.36 55.77
C GLY A 794 -6.79 22.63 55.10
N SER A 795 -6.89 22.31 53.80
CA SER A 795 -8.14 21.98 53.08
C SER A 795 -7.83 21.24 51.74
N PRO A 796 -8.77 20.47 51.15
CA PRO A 796 -8.55 19.77 49.88
C PRO A 796 -8.71 20.69 48.65
N PRO A 797 -8.14 20.32 47.47
CA PRO A 797 -8.12 21.19 46.30
C PRO A 797 -9.46 21.25 45.55
N GLU A 798 -9.94 22.47 45.30
CA GLU A 798 -10.98 22.75 44.30
C GLU A 798 -10.38 22.92 42.89
N SER A 799 -11.26 23.09 41.89
CA SER A 799 -10.92 23.10 40.47
C SER A 799 -10.13 24.33 40.02
N GLU A 800 -9.05 24.12 39.25
CA GLU A 800 -8.43 25.18 38.44
C GLU A 800 -9.32 25.57 37.25
N SER A 801 -9.39 26.88 36.97
CA SER A 801 -10.22 27.50 35.94
C SER A 801 -9.39 27.94 34.73
N GLU A 802 -10.03 27.99 33.55
CA GLU A 802 -9.41 28.51 32.33
C GLU A 802 -9.20 30.04 32.40
N PRO A 803 -7.98 30.57 32.15
CA PRO A 803 -7.75 32.01 32.13
C PRO A 803 -8.02 32.63 30.75
N TYR A 804 -9.08 33.45 30.66
CA TYR A 804 -9.31 34.34 29.51
C TYR A 804 -8.65 35.71 29.75
N THR A 805 -7.80 36.15 28.82
CA THR A 805 -7.16 37.48 28.86
C THR A 805 -7.51 38.29 27.61
N PHE A 806 -8.24 39.39 27.78
CA PHE A 806 -8.41 40.39 26.73
C PHE A 806 -7.18 41.29 26.63
N SER A 807 -6.65 41.49 25.42
CA SER A 807 -5.54 42.40 25.17
C SER A 807 -6.03 43.86 25.02
N HIS A 808 -5.66 44.73 25.96
CA HIS A 808 -5.84 46.17 25.80
C HIS A 808 -4.99 46.71 24.61
N PRO A 809 -5.52 47.67 23.83
CA PRO A 809 -4.72 48.39 22.83
C PRO A 809 -3.68 49.29 23.50
N LYS A 810 -2.54 49.51 22.83
CA LYS A 810 -1.50 50.46 23.25
C LYS A 810 -1.65 51.81 22.55
N ASP A 811 -1.17 52.86 23.21
CA ASP A 811 -1.21 54.24 22.73
C ASP A 811 -0.57 54.44 21.36
N GLY A 812 -1.18 55.35 20.58
CA GLY A 812 -0.77 55.65 19.22
C GLY A 812 0.47 56.54 19.08
N LYS A 813 1.02 56.57 17.88
CA LYS A 813 1.93 57.64 17.42
C LYS A 813 1.36 58.34 16.19
N VAL A 814 1.59 59.64 16.12
CA VAL A 814 0.95 60.58 15.19
C VAL A 814 1.61 60.57 13.80
N SER A 815 0.80 60.58 12.74
CA SER A 815 1.17 61.12 11.42
C SER A 815 -0.06 61.57 10.62
N ASN A 816 -0.04 62.80 10.12
CA ASN A 816 -1.17 63.44 9.39
C ASN A 816 -1.40 62.86 7.98
N ARG A 817 -2.69 62.71 7.58
CA ARG A 817 -3.30 63.57 6.54
C ARG A 817 -4.83 63.37 6.38
N SER A 818 -5.45 64.41 5.83
CA SER A 818 -6.79 64.56 5.22
C SER A 818 -7.35 63.36 4.41
N THR A 819 -8.65 63.28 4.10
CA THR A 819 -9.69 64.35 3.98
C THR A 819 -11.14 63.89 4.29
N ASP A 820 -11.99 64.88 4.64
CA ASP A 820 -13.43 65.06 4.38
C ASP A 820 -14.57 64.16 4.97
N THR A 821 -15.40 64.83 5.78
CA THR A 821 -16.80 64.57 6.21
C THR A 821 -17.83 65.00 5.13
N PRO A 822 -19.17 64.74 5.19
CA PRO A 822 -20.11 64.83 6.34
C PRO A 822 -20.90 63.53 6.65
N LEU A 823 -21.52 63.30 7.84
CA LEU A 823 -22.38 64.07 8.76
C LEU A 823 -23.87 64.19 8.35
N LEU A 824 -24.76 64.21 9.36
CA LEU A 824 -26.24 64.02 9.40
C LEU A 824 -26.68 62.59 9.78
N ASP A 825 -27.61 62.36 10.71
CA ASP A 825 -28.17 63.28 11.73
C ASP A 825 -28.65 62.48 12.98
N ALA A 826 -28.96 63.15 14.09
CA ALA A 826 -29.25 62.49 15.38
C ALA A 826 -30.72 62.60 15.81
N HIS A 827 -31.28 61.52 16.40
CA HIS A 827 -32.46 61.60 17.28
C HIS A 827 -32.56 60.43 18.27
N GLU A 828 -32.60 60.76 19.55
CA GLU A 828 -33.12 59.99 20.68
C GLU A 828 -34.31 60.77 21.30
N PRO A 829 -35.05 60.23 22.29
CA PRO A 829 -35.68 58.90 22.32
C PRO A 829 -37.17 59.01 22.71
N THR A 830 -37.94 57.91 22.68
CA THR A 830 -39.27 57.87 23.35
C THR A 830 -39.63 56.46 23.85
N GLU A 831 -39.98 56.39 25.12
CA GLU A 831 -40.61 55.29 25.87
C GLU A 831 -41.68 55.93 26.79
N PRO A 832 -42.60 55.21 27.47
CA PRO A 832 -42.89 53.77 27.40
C PRO A 832 -44.40 53.42 27.27
N GLY A 833 -44.74 52.12 27.31
CA GLY A 833 -46.11 51.57 27.36
C GLY A 833 -46.59 51.02 26.00
N GLU A 834 -47.28 49.88 25.93
CA GLU A 834 -47.92 49.04 26.97
C GLU A 834 -47.59 47.55 26.78
#